data_AF-A0A927GAG9-F1
#
_entry.id   AF-A0A927GAG9-F1
#
_cell.length_a   1.000
_cell.length_b   1.000
_cell.length_c   1.000
_cell.angle_alpha   90.00
_cell.angle_beta   90.00
_cell.angle_gamma   90.00
#
_symmetry.space_group_name_H-M   'P 1'
#
loop_
_entity.id
_entity.type
_entity.pdbx_description
1 polymer ?
#
loop_
_entity_poly.entity_id
_entity_poly.type
_entity_poly.pdbx_seq_one_letter_code
_entity_poly.pdbx_strand_id
1 'polypeptide(L)'
;MEYLSSARHERLLNRATTGLWRTIFQPIFHCWLLLITFLGSTAELVAQTTTWTGGASTGWNIPGNWSGGVPMAGLDVVIPSTPINQPVLSTTAVARSMEVQRGASLSITTAGSLTVNGARTVFSSWDAVSNSGTITSGGQLIISNSSYREYGIYNNGTFSNTTGGIITIDGATDEGLFYVGSFINASQIIIGAKAAVGMFGLSNATSFINNAGGIIRIDRAYGIGLYSRTGGSFTNFAQITIGANSTISDGLLNLGTFNNTGCGALINVVARIADQIDGTFTNSGTIIENTSLSNFITNSSGLVRNLGGGNFTVTNNTGVLTTAPGSAGVSVSASPSLTINQGQSTNLTASGATSYNWSSGQSTTAISVSVAGTYSVTGTLGSCSSVTSVVVNVLDTPTIIGFTASPNPVVVGQPVLFTATVGNVSGSYSYTLSNGSSTTTSTSSNTAFSQELIASISSLPQTYTLTVVNNDRPPGWATTSLTVVNAFTWTGSTSTNWNTASNWYPANVPVASDHVVIPPAPINQPVISTTAVARSVIVNSGASLSITAGGSLSINSSRSVNRAFTAFYNSGTVTNEGQLIIGRSAYAGEYGLWNQGGTVNNNTGGIITIDWTSEIGLYNQIGNFTNSGKINIGTITTVGNYGLYNQATFTNTGCGALINVVANARITDAVIGTLTNSGTIIENASLSSNITNNSGLVRNLNGSSFTIANNTGVLTTAPEVLVLAFRSALR
;
A
#
# COMPACT_ATOMS: atom_id res chain seq x y z
N MET A 1 64.44 -68.86 -79.12
CA MET A 1 63.66 -70.06 -79.44
C MET A 1 62.19 -69.65 -79.46
N GLU A 2 61.46 -69.54 -80.57
CA GLU A 2 61.73 -69.51 -82.03
C GLU A 2 60.68 -68.53 -82.64
N TYR A 3 61.01 -67.54 -83.48
CA TYR A 3 61.00 -67.60 -84.97
C TYR A 3 59.73 -68.26 -85.57
N LEU A 4 58.91 -67.67 -86.45
CA LEU A 4 58.98 -66.48 -87.37
C LEU A 4 57.67 -65.63 -87.24
N SER A 5 57.53 -64.33 -87.60
CA SER A 5 57.73 -63.60 -88.89
C SER A 5 56.85 -64.10 -90.04
N SER A 6 56.14 -63.27 -90.85
CA SER A 6 55.92 -61.79 -90.95
C SER A 6 54.62 -61.54 -91.80
N ALA A 7 54.16 -60.39 -92.34
CA ALA A 7 54.73 -59.06 -92.67
C ALA A 7 53.64 -57.93 -92.72
N ARG A 8 53.59 -57.09 -93.78
CA ARG A 8 52.64 -55.94 -94.02
C ARG A 8 51.73 -56.17 -95.23
N HIS A 9 50.58 -55.48 -95.28
CA HIS A 9 50.21 -54.66 -96.46
C HIS A 9 49.30 -53.47 -96.13
N GLU A 10 49.29 -52.47 -97.02
CA GLU A 10 48.64 -51.16 -96.86
C GLU A 10 47.51 -50.92 -97.88
N ARG A 11 46.57 -50.04 -97.51
CA ARG A 11 45.73 -49.17 -98.37
C ARG A 11 44.94 -49.82 -99.53
N LEU A 12 43.62 -49.68 -99.46
CA LEU A 12 42.84 -49.07 -100.54
C LEU A 12 41.87 -48.04 -99.93
N LEU A 13 41.76 -46.86 -100.56
CA LEU A 13 40.96 -45.73 -100.08
C LEU A 13 40.23 -45.08 -101.28
N ASN A 14 39.12 -44.39 -100.99
CA ASN A 14 38.37 -43.51 -101.88
C ASN A 14 37.71 -44.14 -103.13
N ARG A 15 36.38 -44.32 -103.04
CA ARG A 15 35.46 -43.53 -103.87
C ARG A 15 34.27 -43.06 -103.03
N ALA A 16 33.91 -41.79 -103.20
CA ALA A 16 32.74 -41.16 -102.58
C ALA A 16 31.77 -40.69 -103.68
N THR A 17 30.67 -40.02 -103.29
CA THR A 17 29.49 -39.65 -104.11
C THR A 17 28.60 -40.85 -104.50
N THR A 18 27.27 -40.78 -104.48
CA THR A 18 26.29 -39.80 -103.94
C THR A 18 24.98 -40.58 -103.69
N GLY A 19 24.32 -40.49 -102.53
CA GLY A 19 23.36 -39.43 -102.19
C GLY A 19 22.04 -40.06 -101.66
N LEU A 20 21.10 -39.25 -101.15
CA LEU A 20 19.72 -39.65 -100.77
C LEU A 20 19.55 -40.79 -99.72
N TRP A 21 20.15 -40.67 -98.53
CA TRP A 21 19.73 -41.41 -97.31
C TRP A 21 19.76 -40.54 -96.04
N ARG A 22 19.34 -39.27 -96.15
CA ARG A 22 19.53 -38.26 -95.09
C ARG A 22 18.23 -37.52 -94.71
N THR A 23 17.30 -38.21 -94.03
CA THR A 23 16.11 -37.55 -93.43
C THR A 23 15.49 -38.18 -92.18
N ILE A 24 15.87 -39.39 -91.73
CA ILE A 24 15.13 -40.08 -90.63
C ILE A 24 15.99 -40.45 -89.39
N PHE A 25 17.32 -40.61 -89.49
CA PHE A 25 18.16 -41.01 -88.34
C PHE A 25 19.38 -40.11 -88.06
N GLN A 26 19.15 -38.96 -87.43
CA GLN A 26 20.05 -38.36 -86.43
C GLN A 26 19.15 -37.72 -85.36
N PRO A 27 19.03 -38.33 -84.16
CA PRO A 27 19.94 -37.94 -83.07
C PRO A 27 20.22 -39.09 -82.07
N ILE A 28 21.17 -39.99 -82.37
CA ILE A 28 21.62 -41.04 -81.41
C ILE A 28 23.14 -40.99 -81.18
N PHE A 29 23.92 -40.55 -82.17
CA PHE A 29 25.38 -40.68 -82.19
C PHE A 29 26.18 -39.55 -81.50
N HIS A 30 25.63 -38.94 -80.44
CA HIS A 30 26.36 -38.01 -79.55
C HIS A 30 26.17 -38.29 -78.04
N CYS A 31 25.29 -39.22 -77.64
CA CYS A 31 25.15 -39.63 -76.22
C CYS A 31 26.08 -40.79 -75.82
N TRP A 32 26.78 -41.42 -76.77
CA TRP A 32 27.55 -42.65 -76.55
C TRP A 32 29.02 -42.44 -76.15
N LEU A 33 29.50 -41.20 -76.03
CA LEU A 33 30.83 -40.87 -75.47
C LEU A 33 30.75 -40.23 -74.08
N LEU A 34 29.62 -40.42 -73.39
CA LEU A 34 29.40 -39.99 -71.99
C LEU A 34 28.81 -41.12 -71.11
N LEU A 35 28.74 -42.35 -71.63
CA LEU A 35 28.09 -43.49 -70.98
C LEU A 35 29.03 -44.70 -70.74
N ILE A 36 30.33 -44.58 -71.04
CA ILE A 36 31.34 -45.64 -70.87
C ILE A 36 32.28 -45.34 -69.67
N THR A 37 31.83 -44.48 -68.76
CA THR A 37 32.42 -44.26 -67.42
C THR A 37 31.50 -44.72 -66.28
N PHE A 38 30.34 -45.32 -66.58
CA PHE A 38 29.29 -45.65 -65.61
C PHE A 38 28.84 -47.13 -65.59
N LEU A 39 29.69 -48.03 -66.08
CA LEU A 39 29.55 -49.49 -65.90
C LEU A 39 30.89 -50.09 -65.40
N GLY A 40 31.31 -49.65 -64.22
CA GLY A 40 32.54 -50.09 -63.56
C GLY A 40 32.38 -50.13 -62.05
N SER A 41 31.80 -51.22 -61.55
CA SER A 41 31.48 -51.50 -60.13
C SER A 41 30.55 -50.51 -59.42
N THR A 42 29.52 -51.02 -58.75
CA THR A 42 28.97 -50.38 -57.55
C THR A 42 29.93 -50.61 -56.38
N ALA A 43 31.13 -50.02 -56.47
CA ALA A 43 31.91 -49.77 -55.28
C ALA A 43 31.10 -48.81 -54.42
N GLU A 44 30.71 -49.22 -53.22
CA GLU A 44 30.28 -48.26 -52.22
C GLU A 44 31.39 -47.22 -52.06
N LEU A 45 31.04 -45.94 -52.00
CA LEU A 45 32.02 -44.88 -51.82
C LEU A 45 32.47 -44.92 -50.35
N VAL A 46 33.38 -45.85 -50.04
CA VAL A 46 33.83 -46.13 -48.67
C VAL A 46 34.32 -44.84 -48.04
N ALA A 47 33.60 -44.41 -47.00
CA ALA A 47 33.92 -43.21 -46.25
C ALA A 47 35.33 -43.31 -45.71
N GLN A 48 36.17 -42.33 -46.03
CA GLN A 48 37.57 -42.35 -45.62
C GLN A 48 37.63 -42.23 -44.10
N THR A 49 38.33 -43.16 -43.45
CA THR A 49 38.52 -43.14 -42.01
C THR A 49 39.63 -42.15 -41.65
N THR A 50 39.35 -41.23 -40.72
CA THR A 50 40.38 -40.41 -40.07
C THR A 50 40.51 -40.84 -38.62
N THR A 51 41.74 -41.07 -38.19
CA THR A 51 42.07 -41.62 -36.87
C THR A 51 42.72 -40.54 -36.02
N TRP A 52 42.28 -40.44 -34.78
CA TRP A 52 42.91 -39.54 -33.81
C TRP A 52 44.32 -40.04 -33.46
N THR A 53 45.30 -39.16 -33.59
CA THR A 53 46.72 -39.41 -33.27
C THR A 53 47.20 -38.61 -32.07
N GLY A 54 46.52 -37.51 -31.71
CA GLY A 54 46.88 -36.63 -30.58
C GLY A 54 48.27 -36.00 -30.70
N GLY A 55 48.87 -35.98 -31.90
CA GLY A 55 50.28 -35.67 -32.11
C GLY A 55 50.73 -34.24 -31.78
N ALA A 56 49.80 -33.29 -31.70
CA ALA A 56 50.08 -31.88 -31.39
C ALA A 56 49.44 -31.39 -30.09
N SER A 57 48.21 -31.82 -29.76
CA SER A 57 47.46 -31.39 -28.58
C SER A 57 46.22 -32.26 -28.34
N THR A 58 45.38 -31.90 -27.37
CA THR A 58 44.03 -32.45 -27.20
C THR A 58 42.97 -31.82 -28.11
N GLY A 59 43.26 -30.71 -28.79
CA GLY A 59 42.24 -29.91 -29.50
C GLY A 59 41.70 -30.56 -30.77
N TRP A 60 40.38 -30.79 -30.82
CA TRP A 60 39.70 -31.46 -31.96
C TRP A 60 39.97 -30.82 -33.32
N ASN A 61 39.96 -29.49 -33.38
CA ASN A 61 40.03 -28.69 -34.61
C ASN A 61 41.45 -28.49 -35.15
N ILE A 62 42.46 -29.14 -34.58
CA ILE A 62 43.87 -29.04 -34.99
C ILE A 62 44.19 -30.15 -36.01
N PRO A 63 44.54 -29.84 -37.27
CA PRO A 63 44.79 -30.86 -38.30
C PRO A 63 45.89 -31.86 -37.93
N GLY A 64 46.93 -31.42 -37.20
CA GLY A 64 48.04 -32.26 -36.75
C GLY A 64 47.68 -33.31 -35.68
N ASN A 65 46.43 -33.37 -35.22
CA ASN A 65 45.94 -34.43 -34.33
C ASN A 65 45.27 -35.60 -35.09
N TRP A 66 45.23 -35.57 -36.42
CA TRP A 66 44.45 -36.50 -37.24
C TRP A 66 45.26 -37.12 -38.38
N SER A 67 45.08 -38.42 -38.65
CA SER A 67 45.77 -39.10 -39.75
C SER A 67 45.31 -38.63 -41.15
N GLY A 68 44.07 -38.16 -41.29
CA GLY A 68 43.50 -37.63 -42.53
C GLY A 68 43.10 -36.15 -42.48
N GLY A 69 43.59 -35.40 -41.48
CA GLY A 69 43.09 -34.06 -41.18
C GLY A 69 41.75 -34.06 -40.41
N VAL A 70 41.26 -32.86 -40.08
CA VAL A 70 40.08 -32.65 -39.21
C VAL A 70 38.83 -33.29 -39.84
N PRO A 71 38.01 -34.04 -39.07
CA PRO A 71 36.81 -34.69 -39.56
C PRO A 71 35.84 -33.76 -40.30
N MET A 72 35.23 -34.32 -41.34
CA MET A 72 34.16 -33.72 -42.13
C MET A 72 32.96 -34.68 -42.18
N ALA A 73 31.79 -34.21 -42.61
CA ALA A 73 30.53 -34.97 -42.58
C ALA A 73 30.53 -36.28 -43.40
N GLY A 74 31.53 -36.51 -44.27
CA GLY A 74 31.72 -37.75 -45.03
C GLY A 74 32.85 -38.66 -44.51
N LEU A 75 33.50 -38.33 -43.39
CA LEU A 75 34.62 -39.08 -42.83
C LEU A 75 34.21 -39.89 -41.60
N ASP A 76 34.67 -41.13 -41.51
CA ASP A 76 34.48 -41.98 -40.33
C ASP A 76 35.58 -41.72 -39.30
N VAL A 77 35.20 -41.50 -38.05
CA VAL A 77 36.13 -41.13 -36.97
C VAL A 77 36.46 -42.34 -36.09
N VAL A 78 37.76 -42.57 -35.86
CA VAL A 78 38.25 -43.55 -34.86
C VAL A 78 39.09 -42.84 -33.82
N ILE A 79 38.77 -43.04 -32.54
CA ILE A 79 39.53 -42.55 -31.39
C ILE A 79 40.12 -43.76 -30.66
N PRO A 80 41.40 -44.10 -30.91
CA PRO A 80 42.09 -45.19 -30.25
C PRO A 80 42.63 -44.78 -28.86
N SER A 81 42.98 -45.76 -28.03
CA SER A 81 43.53 -45.56 -26.68
C SER A 81 45.04 -45.30 -26.63
N THR A 82 45.74 -45.36 -27.76
CA THR A 82 47.20 -45.21 -27.83
C THR A 82 47.72 -43.76 -27.72
N PRO A 83 47.01 -42.69 -28.14
CA PRO A 83 47.46 -41.31 -27.93
C PRO A 83 47.29 -40.86 -26.48
N ILE A 84 48.33 -40.25 -25.90
CA ILE A 84 48.27 -39.66 -24.56
C ILE A 84 47.37 -38.40 -24.51
N ASN A 85 47.39 -37.60 -25.58
CA ASN A 85 46.49 -36.46 -25.75
C ASN A 85 45.15 -36.94 -26.31
N GLN A 86 44.21 -37.39 -25.46
CA GLN A 86 42.86 -37.76 -25.90
C GLN A 86 42.02 -36.52 -26.29
N PRO A 87 41.06 -36.65 -27.22
CA PRO A 87 40.39 -35.50 -27.83
C PRO A 87 39.45 -34.71 -26.91
N VAL A 88 39.56 -33.39 -27.01
CA VAL A 88 38.69 -32.38 -26.39
C VAL A 88 38.10 -31.50 -27.48
N LEU A 89 36.77 -31.40 -27.51
CA LEU A 89 35.97 -30.74 -28.54
C LEU A 89 35.30 -29.49 -27.94
N SER A 90 35.67 -28.32 -28.46
CA SER A 90 35.25 -26.99 -27.96
C SER A 90 34.76 -26.03 -29.04
N THR A 91 34.51 -26.54 -30.25
CA THR A 91 33.92 -25.83 -31.39
C THR A 91 32.83 -26.70 -32.01
N THR A 92 32.15 -26.21 -33.05
CA THR A 92 31.38 -27.10 -33.93
C THR A 92 32.30 -28.08 -34.66
N ALA A 93 31.85 -29.32 -34.83
CA ALA A 93 32.49 -30.37 -35.61
C ALA A 93 31.43 -31.28 -36.27
N VAL A 94 31.81 -31.92 -37.37
CA VAL A 94 30.95 -32.86 -38.10
C VAL A 94 31.71 -34.14 -38.43
N ALA A 95 31.02 -35.29 -38.36
CA ALA A 95 31.54 -36.59 -38.73
C ALA A 95 30.48 -37.37 -39.50
N ARG A 96 30.91 -38.39 -40.28
CA ARG A 96 29.99 -39.40 -40.78
C ARG A 96 29.61 -40.34 -39.63
N SER A 97 30.57 -41.07 -39.05
CA SER A 97 30.35 -41.92 -37.87
C SER A 97 31.48 -41.76 -36.85
N MET A 98 31.32 -42.34 -35.65
CA MET A 98 32.29 -42.26 -34.57
C MET A 98 32.47 -43.59 -33.82
N GLU A 99 33.73 -44.00 -33.65
CA GLU A 99 34.16 -45.13 -32.83
C GLU A 99 35.09 -44.64 -31.72
N VAL A 100 34.71 -44.83 -30.46
CA VAL A 100 35.55 -44.57 -29.27
C VAL A 100 35.98 -45.92 -28.69
N GLN A 101 37.26 -46.26 -28.84
CA GLN A 101 37.77 -47.60 -28.53
C GLN A 101 37.98 -47.81 -27.02
N ARG A 102 38.15 -49.08 -26.61
CA ARG A 102 38.36 -49.45 -25.20
C ARG A 102 39.62 -48.78 -24.64
N GLY A 103 39.45 -48.01 -23.57
CA GLY A 103 40.50 -47.21 -22.93
C GLY A 103 40.77 -45.85 -23.58
N ALA A 104 40.05 -45.49 -24.64
CA ALA A 104 40.07 -44.16 -25.24
C ALA A 104 39.03 -43.25 -24.57
N SER A 105 39.14 -41.94 -24.75
CA SER A 105 38.17 -40.98 -24.21
C SER A 105 37.89 -39.80 -25.15
N LEU A 106 36.68 -39.26 -25.04
CA LEU A 106 36.26 -38.05 -25.76
C LEU A 106 35.58 -37.10 -24.76
N SER A 107 36.02 -35.85 -24.74
CA SER A 107 35.35 -34.77 -24.01
C SER A 107 34.72 -33.77 -24.97
N ILE A 108 33.40 -33.60 -24.92
CA ILE A 108 32.67 -32.51 -25.57
C ILE A 108 32.42 -31.44 -24.51
N THR A 109 33.11 -30.30 -24.60
CA THR A 109 32.93 -29.18 -23.65
C THR A 109 31.62 -28.43 -23.91
N THR A 110 31.21 -27.54 -23.01
CA THR A 110 29.97 -26.73 -23.15
C THR A 110 29.92 -25.84 -24.41
N ALA A 111 31.07 -25.48 -24.99
CA ALA A 111 31.17 -24.77 -26.27
C ALA A 111 31.25 -25.71 -27.49
N GLY A 112 31.42 -27.01 -27.25
CA GLY A 112 31.50 -28.03 -28.29
C GLY A 112 30.13 -28.43 -28.84
N SER A 113 30.06 -28.67 -30.15
CA SER A 113 28.88 -29.23 -30.80
C SER A 113 29.30 -30.22 -31.88
N LEU A 114 29.05 -31.50 -31.65
CA LEU A 114 29.37 -32.59 -32.58
C LEU A 114 28.09 -33.06 -33.28
N THR A 115 28.05 -32.95 -34.61
CA THR A 115 26.98 -33.54 -35.41
C THR A 115 27.48 -34.78 -36.16
N VAL A 116 26.74 -35.89 -36.03
CA VAL A 116 27.02 -37.17 -36.67
C VAL A 116 25.91 -37.45 -37.69
N ASN A 117 26.29 -37.57 -38.97
CA ASN A 117 25.38 -37.57 -40.11
C ASN A 117 25.39 -38.88 -40.92
N GLY A 118 25.91 -39.95 -40.33
CA GLY A 118 26.11 -41.24 -40.93
C GLY A 118 26.34 -42.32 -39.86
N ALA A 119 26.64 -43.54 -40.31
CA ALA A 119 26.90 -44.69 -39.43
C ALA A 119 27.73 -45.75 -40.17
N ARG A 120 28.41 -46.61 -39.43
CA ARG A 120 29.26 -47.67 -39.97
C ARG A 120 29.15 -48.95 -39.14
N THR A 121 29.55 -50.07 -39.71
CA THR A 121 29.70 -51.31 -38.95
C THR A 121 30.86 -51.21 -37.94
N VAL A 122 30.55 -51.48 -36.67
CA VAL A 122 31.51 -51.63 -35.57
C VAL A 122 31.09 -52.88 -34.78
N PHE A 123 32.01 -53.83 -34.56
CA PHE A 123 31.72 -55.11 -33.86
C PHE A 123 30.40 -55.81 -34.24
N SER A 124 30.05 -55.77 -35.55
CA SER A 124 28.83 -56.27 -36.21
C SER A 124 27.54 -55.43 -36.14
N SER A 125 27.43 -54.42 -35.28
CA SER A 125 26.30 -53.48 -35.30
C SER A 125 26.57 -52.26 -36.20
N TRP A 126 25.52 -51.63 -36.74
CA TRP A 126 25.59 -50.43 -37.57
C TRP A 126 25.26 -49.16 -36.78
N ASP A 127 26.32 -48.52 -36.26
CA ASP A 127 26.22 -47.44 -35.26
C ASP A 127 26.59 -46.07 -35.84
N ALA A 128 25.88 -45.01 -35.44
CA ALA A 128 26.35 -43.63 -35.69
C ALA A 128 27.44 -43.23 -34.68
N VAL A 129 27.23 -43.50 -33.38
CA VAL A 129 28.28 -43.45 -32.33
C VAL A 129 28.38 -44.80 -31.65
N SER A 130 29.53 -45.45 -31.77
CA SER A 130 29.89 -46.67 -31.04
C SER A 130 30.91 -46.35 -29.94
N ASN A 131 30.53 -46.53 -28.67
CA ASN A 131 31.41 -46.27 -27.53
C ASN A 131 31.76 -47.57 -26.79
N SER A 132 33.05 -47.89 -26.73
CA SER A 132 33.65 -48.89 -25.83
C SER A 132 34.66 -48.27 -24.84
N GLY A 133 34.86 -46.95 -24.88
CA GLY A 133 35.75 -46.18 -24.02
C GLY A 133 34.97 -45.26 -23.06
N THR A 134 35.35 -43.99 -22.98
CA THR A 134 34.69 -43.00 -22.11
C THR A 134 34.29 -41.74 -22.88
N ILE A 135 32.99 -41.48 -23.01
CA ILE A 135 32.47 -40.21 -23.55
C ILE A 135 31.95 -39.35 -22.40
N THR A 136 32.41 -38.10 -22.33
CA THR A 136 31.89 -37.08 -21.42
C THR A 136 31.39 -35.88 -22.23
N SER A 137 30.09 -35.61 -22.20
CA SER A 137 29.48 -34.48 -22.88
C SER A 137 28.96 -33.44 -21.90
N GLY A 138 29.47 -32.22 -21.98
CA GLY A 138 28.88 -31.01 -21.41
C GLY A 138 28.34 -30.06 -22.49
N GLY A 139 28.53 -30.39 -23.78
CA GLY A 139 27.99 -29.68 -24.93
C GLY A 139 27.04 -30.52 -25.77
N GLN A 140 26.91 -30.18 -27.05
CA GLN A 140 25.95 -30.83 -27.93
C GLN A 140 26.52 -32.09 -28.61
N LEU A 141 25.75 -33.17 -28.59
CA LEU A 141 25.92 -34.34 -29.45
C LEU A 141 24.63 -34.55 -30.23
N ILE A 142 24.70 -34.42 -31.56
CA ILE A 142 23.54 -34.44 -32.45
C ILE A 142 23.69 -35.59 -33.44
N ILE A 143 22.94 -36.66 -33.26
CA ILE A 143 22.78 -37.72 -34.26
C ILE A 143 21.65 -37.30 -35.19
N SER A 144 21.99 -37.00 -36.45
CA SER A 144 21.09 -36.40 -37.43
C SER A 144 20.75 -37.38 -38.56
N ASN A 145 19.62 -37.17 -39.22
CA ASN A 145 19.00 -38.13 -40.13
C ASN A 145 19.88 -38.46 -41.36
N SER A 146 20.34 -39.71 -41.42
CA SER A 146 20.49 -40.44 -42.67
C SER A 146 19.96 -41.87 -42.47
N SER A 147 19.81 -42.66 -43.54
CA SER A 147 19.13 -43.97 -43.47
C SER A 147 19.98 -45.04 -42.78
N TYR A 148 19.83 -45.15 -41.45
CA TYR A 148 20.53 -46.12 -40.60
C TYR A 148 19.96 -47.54 -40.70
N ARG A 149 20.60 -48.48 -40.00
CA ARG A 149 20.16 -49.88 -39.90
C ARG A 149 19.93 -50.37 -38.46
N GLU A 150 20.67 -49.87 -37.47
CA GLU A 150 20.46 -50.20 -36.04
C GLU A 150 20.43 -48.96 -35.14
N TYR A 151 21.58 -48.47 -34.68
CA TYR A 151 21.67 -47.67 -33.45
C TYR A 151 22.14 -46.22 -33.66
N GLY A 152 21.43 -45.28 -33.03
CA GLY A 152 21.87 -43.88 -32.95
C GLY A 152 23.10 -43.71 -32.06
N ILE A 153 23.02 -44.23 -30.83
CA ILE A 153 24.19 -44.41 -29.95
C ILE A 153 24.18 -45.84 -29.41
N TYR A 154 25.30 -46.54 -29.61
CA TYR A 154 25.61 -47.82 -28.97
C TYR A 154 26.67 -47.61 -27.89
N ASN A 155 26.34 -47.87 -26.62
CA ASN A 155 27.28 -47.70 -25.50
C ASN A 155 27.58 -49.02 -24.77
N ASN A 156 28.79 -49.53 -24.96
CA ASN A 156 29.44 -50.61 -24.22
C ASN A 156 30.54 -50.08 -23.26
N GLY A 157 30.82 -48.78 -23.31
CA GLY A 157 31.75 -48.08 -22.42
C GLY A 157 31.05 -47.32 -21.29
N THR A 158 31.70 -46.24 -20.84
CA THR A 158 31.10 -45.25 -19.93
C THR A 158 30.65 -44.03 -20.74
N PHE A 159 29.41 -43.60 -20.54
CA PHE A 159 28.90 -42.34 -21.07
C PHE A 159 28.42 -41.44 -19.92
N SER A 160 28.86 -40.18 -19.89
CA SER A 160 28.36 -39.16 -18.96
C SER A 160 27.88 -37.92 -19.71
N ASN A 161 26.58 -37.63 -19.66
CA ASN A 161 26.00 -36.37 -20.12
C ASN A 161 25.91 -35.40 -18.92
N THR A 162 26.94 -34.58 -18.77
CA THR A 162 27.13 -33.61 -17.68
C THR A 162 26.30 -32.33 -17.87
N THR A 163 26.30 -31.45 -16.87
CA THR A 163 25.52 -30.20 -16.87
C THR A 163 25.82 -29.33 -18.09
N GLY A 164 24.78 -28.97 -18.85
CA GLY A 164 24.86 -28.24 -20.12
C GLY A 164 24.84 -29.15 -21.36
N GLY A 165 25.06 -30.46 -21.17
CA GLY A 165 25.08 -31.44 -22.25
C GLY A 165 23.70 -31.66 -22.88
N ILE A 166 23.63 -31.63 -24.21
CA ILE A 166 22.41 -31.88 -24.97
C ILE A 166 22.67 -32.98 -26.00
N ILE A 167 22.13 -34.17 -25.74
CA ILE A 167 22.12 -35.28 -26.70
C ILE A 167 20.81 -35.22 -27.48
N THR A 168 20.88 -35.10 -28.80
CA THR A 168 19.72 -35.17 -29.71
C THR A 168 19.89 -36.37 -30.65
N ILE A 169 18.86 -37.20 -30.78
CA ILE A 169 18.89 -38.40 -31.64
C ILE A 169 17.63 -38.46 -32.50
N ASP A 170 17.81 -38.41 -33.82
CA ASP A 170 16.76 -38.46 -34.83
C ASP A 170 17.14 -39.45 -35.95
N GLY A 171 16.19 -40.31 -36.38
CA GLY A 171 16.36 -41.15 -37.59
C GLY A 171 17.02 -42.53 -37.40
N ALA A 172 17.34 -42.94 -36.17
CA ALA A 172 17.79 -44.32 -35.90
C ALA A 172 16.67 -45.34 -36.17
N THR A 173 16.99 -46.53 -36.69
CA THR A 173 15.97 -47.45 -37.25
C THR A 173 15.61 -48.64 -36.36
N ASP A 174 16.44 -49.01 -35.39
CA ASP A 174 16.07 -49.96 -34.32
C ASP A 174 16.03 -49.26 -32.96
N GLU A 175 17.18 -48.75 -32.47
CA GLU A 175 17.23 -47.99 -31.22
C GLU A 175 17.81 -46.59 -31.37
N GLY A 176 17.17 -45.60 -30.74
CA GLY A 176 17.77 -44.29 -30.53
C GLY A 176 19.05 -44.39 -29.69
N LEU A 177 18.95 -44.99 -28.50
CA LEU A 177 20.05 -45.13 -27.55
C LEU A 177 20.04 -46.52 -26.89
N PHE A 178 20.89 -47.43 -27.38
CA PHE A 178 21.10 -48.76 -26.78
C PHE A 178 22.38 -48.79 -25.94
N TYR A 179 22.34 -49.42 -24.76
CA TYR A 179 23.52 -49.53 -23.91
C TYR A 179 23.57 -50.81 -23.07
N VAL A 180 24.77 -51.39 -23.12
CA VAL A 180 25.23 -52.53 -22.31
C VAL A 180 26.31 -52.09 -21.30
N GLY A 181 26.94 -50.92 -21.52
CA GLY A 181 27.82 -50.24 -20.57
C GLY A 181 27.09 -49.17 -19.73
N SER A 182 27.82 -48.53 -18.81
CA SER A 182 27.24 -47.56 -17.87
C SER A 182 26.90 -46.23 -18.54
N PHE A 183 25.71 -45.70 -18.24
CA PHE A 183 25.25 -44.39 -18.73
C PHE A 183 24.74 -43.51 -17.58
N ILE A 184 25.23 -42.27 -17.50
CA ILE A 184 24.78 -41.27 -16.53
C ILE A 184 24.30 -40.02 -17.28
N ASN A 185 23.07 -39.59 -17.01
CA ASN A 185 22.53 -38.31 -17.48
C ASN A 185 22.36 -37.33 -16.31
N ALA A 186 22.85 -36.12 -16.47
CA ALA A 186 22.66 -34.98 -15.58
C ALA A 186 22.24 -33.71 -16.33
N SER A 187 21.85 -33.84 -17.61
CA SER A 187 21.30 -32.74 -18.41
C SER A 187 20.35 -33.29 -19.49
N GLN A 188 20.37 -32.83 -20.75
CA GLN A 188 19.30 -33.13 -21.71
C GLN A 188 19.61 -34.34 -22.62
N ILE A 189 18.65 -35.26 -22.73
CA ILE A 189 18.56 -36.29 -23.78
C ILE A 189 17.21 -36.12 -24.49
N ILE A 190 17.24 -35.98 -25.80
CA ILE A 190 16.08 -35.70 -26.65
C ILE A 190 16.10 -36.68 -27.82
N ILE A 191 15.06 -37.51 -27.93
CA ILE A 191 14.96 -38.59 -28.92
C ILE A 191 13.69 -38.39 -29.75
N GLY A 192 13.81 -38.46 -31.08
CA GLY A 192 12.72 -38.39 -32.06
C GLY A 192 12.02 -37.03 -32.17
N ALA A 193 12.73 -35.93 -31.85
CA ALA A 193 12.17 -34.58 -31.85
C ALA A 193 11.91 -34.00 -33.25
N LYS A 194 12.64 -34.45 -34.29
CA LYS A 194 12.48 -34.03 -35.69
C LYS A 194 12.10 -35.17 -36.63
N ALA A 195 12.63 -36.37 -36.42
CA ALA A 195 12.31 -37.57 -37.19
C ALA A 195 11.79 -38.68 -36.27
N ALA A 196 11.25 -39.76 -36.83
CA ALA A 196 10.99 -40.96 -36.03
C ALA A 196 12.30 -41.63 -35.61
N VAL A 197 12.22 -42.44 -34.54
CA VAL A 197 13.21 -43.48 -34.23
C VAL A 197 12.54 -44.85 -34.28
N GLY A 198 13.35 -45.90 -34.27
CA GLY A 198 12.97 -47.29 -34.50
C GLY A 198 12.06 -47.94 -33.45
N MET A 199 12.20 -49.25 -33.30
CA MET A 199 11.43 -50.04 -32.35
C MET A 199 11.55 -49.51 -30.91
N PHE A 200 12.70 -48.99 -30.51
CA PHE A 200 12.95 -48.48 -29.16
C PHE A 200 13.53 -47.05 -29.16
N GLY A 201 13.03 -46.18 -28.29
CA GLY A 201 13.65 -44.87 -28.05
C GLY A 201 14.97 -45.00 -27.29
N LEU A 202 14.91 -45.67 -26.13
CA LEU A 202 16.05 -45.88 -25.22
C LEU A 202 15.93 -47.26 -24.55
N SER A 203 17.00 -48.07 -24.54
CA SER A 203 16.99 -49.37 -23.84
C SER A 203 18.24 -49.66 -23.00
N ASN A 204 18.03 -49.93 -21.71
CA ASN A 204 19.03 -50.54 -20.83
C ASN A 204 19.07 -52.06 -21.00
N ALA A 205 20.28 -52.59 -21.21
CA ALA A 205 20.65 -53.92 -20.75
C ALA A 205 21.38 -53.91 -19.38
N THR A 206 21.95 -52.77 -18.96
CA THR A 206 22.63 -52.62 -17.65
C THR A 206 22.20 -51.33 -16.92
N SER A 207 23.11 -50.55 -16.33
CA SER A 207 22.78 -49.47 -15.38
C SER A 207 22.71 -48.09 -16.03
N PHE A 208 21.55 -47.43 -15.86
CA PHE A 208 21.32 -46.03 -16.22
C PHE A 208 20.93 -45.19 -15.00
N ILE A 209 21.47 -43.97 -14.90
CA ILE A 209 21.08 -43.00 -13.87
C ILE A 209 20.71 -41.67 -14.52
N ASN A 210 19.45 -41.23 -14.35
CA ASN A 210 19.02 -39.86 -14.62
C ASN A 210 19.08 -39.05 -13.32
N ASN A 211 20.18 -38.33 -13.09
CA ASN A 211 20.42 -37.50 -11.89
C ASN A 211 19.46 -36.31 -11.81
N ALA A 212 19.36 -35.67 -10.64
CA ALA A 212 18.39 -34.62 -10.30
C ALA A 212 18.29 -33.40 -11.26
N GLY A 213 19.27 -33.15 -12.13
CA GLY A 213 19.24 -32.11 -13.17
C GLY A 213 18.92 -32.62 -14.59
N GLY A 214 18.65 -33.93 -14.73
CA GLY A 214 18.48 -34.62 -16.01
C GLY A 214 17.06 -34.53 -16.57
N ILE A 215 16.96 -34.30 -17.88
CA ILE A 215 15.72 -34.31 -18.65
C ILE A 215 15.88 -35.34 -19.76
N ILE A 216 14.97 -36.31 -19.80
CA ILE A 216 14.87 -37.29 -20.89
C ILE A 216 13.54 -37.08 -21.59
N ARG A 217 13.58 -36.80 -22.88
CA ARG A 217 12.41 -36.63 -23.73
C ARG A 217 12.45 -37.63 -24.88
N ILE A 218 11.39 -38.44 -25.02
CA ILE A 218 11.27 -39.44 -26.08
C ILE A 218 9.94 -39.25 -26.81
N ASP A 219 10.02 -38.81 -28.06
CA ASP A 219 8.90 -38.72 -28.99
C ASP A 219 9.14 -39.66 -30.18
N ARG A 220 8.08 -40.03 -30.91
CA ARG A 220 8.14 -40.73 -32.21
C ARG A 220 9.01 -42.00 -32.26
N ALA A 221 9.14 -42.75 -31.16
CA ALA A 221 9.55 -44.14 -31.22
C ALA A 221 8.41 -44.98 -31.81
N TYR A 222 8.73 -45.93 -32.70
CA TYR A 222 7.72 -46.75 -33.39
C TYR A 222 7.03 -47.75 -32.45
N GLY A 223 7.82 -48.44 -31.61
CA GLY A 223 7.33 -49.41 -30.63
C GLY A 223 7.25 -48.82 -29.23
N ILE A 224 8.39 -48.74 -28.56
CA ILE A 224 8.51 -48.44 -27.13
C ILE A 224 9.34 -47.18 -26.89
N GLY A 225 8.88 -46.29 -26.02
CA GLY A 225 9.66 -45.12 -25.60
C GLY A 225 10.90 -45.50 -24.81
N LEU A 226 10.71 -46.11 -23.64
CA LEU A 226 11.77 -46.61 -22.77
C LEU A 226 11.60 -48.12 -22.52
N TYR A 227 12.62 -48.92 -22.85
CA TYR A 227 12.58 -50.38 -22.68
C TYR A 227 13.68 -50.86 -21.73
N SER A 228 13.29 -51.22 -20.51
CA SER A 228 14.19 -51.77 -19.50
C SER A 228 14.24 -53.29 -19.61
N ARG A 229 15.33 -53.84 -20.17
CA ARG A 229 15.50 -55.27 -20.44
C ARG A 229 15.79 -56.05 -19.16
N THR A 230 15.61 -57.37 -19.21
CA THR A 230 15.95 -58.30 -18.12
C THR A 230 17.40 -58.15 -17.69
N GLY A 231 17.64 -57.98 -16.40
CA GLY A 231 18.96 -57.67 -15.83
C GLY A 231 19.38 -56.19 -15.89
N GLY A 232 18.67 -55.35 -16.66
CA GLY A 232 18.86 -53.91 -16.68
C GLY A 232 18.35 -53.22 -15.41
N SER A 233 18.94 -52.06 -15.10
CA SER A 233 18.55 -51.23 -13.96
C SER A 233 18.51 -49.75 -14.36
N PHE A 234 17.31 -49.17 -14.39
CA PHE A 234 17.10 -47.76 -14.68
C PHE A 234 16.70 -47.03 -13.39
N THR A 235 17.43 -45.96 -13.03
CA THR A 235 17.08 -45.11 -11.88
C THR A 235 16.89 -43.66 -12.30
N ASN A 236 15.73 -43.10 -11.98
CA ASN A 236 15.34 -41.72 -12.25
C ASN A 236 15.22 -40.90 -10.97
N PHE A 237 15.95 -39.80 -10.88
CA PHE A 237 15.85 -38.77 -9.84
C PHE A 237 15.28 -37.45 -10.37
N ALA A 238 14.93 -37.36 -11.66
CA ALA A 238 14.53 -36.13 -12.35
C ALA A 238 13.45 -36.40 -13.41
N GLN A 239 13.48 -35.72 -14.56
CA GLN A 239 12.34 -35.66 -15.48
C GLN A 239 12.47 -36.63 -16.66
N ILE A 240 11.42 -37.41 -16.89
CA ILE A 240 11.21 -38.25 -18.06
C ILE A 240 9.86 -37.84 -18.68
N THR A 241 9.84 -37.56 -19.99
CA THR A 241 8.62 -37.26 -20.75
C THR A 241 8.57 -38.11 -22.02
N ILE A 242 7.50 -38.87 -22.21
CA ILE A 242 7.38 -39.85 -23.31
C ILE A 242 6.04 -39.68 -24.05
N GLY A 243 6.11 -39.53 -25.38
CA GLY A 243 4.95 -39.46 -26.27
C GLY A 243 4.21 -38.11 -26.28
N ALA A 244 4.86 -37.01 -25.90
CA ALA A 244 4.21 -35.71 -25.77
C ALA A 244 3.88 -35.04 -27.12
N ASN A 245 4.63 -35.35 -28.19
CA ASN A 245 4.39 -34.82 -29.55
C ASN A 245 3.88 -35.89 -30.54
N SER A 246 3.73 -37.15 -30.11
CA SER A 246 3.32 -38.27 -30.98
C SER A 246 2.92 -39.48 -30.15
N THR A 247 1.92 -40.23 -30.62
CA THR A 247 1.64 -41.57 -30.10
C THR A 247 2.85 -42.48 -30.23
N ILE A 248 3.04 -43.35 -29.24
CA ILE A 248 4.00 -44.45 -29.15
C ILE A 248 3.17 -45.65 -28.61
N SER A 249 3.41 -46.89 -29.01
CA SER A 249 2.60 -48.04 -28.55
C SER A 249 2.73 -48.24 -27.04
N ASP A 250 3.98 -48.31 -26.57
CA ASP A 250 4.31 -48.46 -25.15
C ASP A 250 5.19 -47.29 -24.72
N GLY A 251 4.76 -46.53 -23.72
CA GLY A 251 5.57 -45.46 -23.16
C GLY A 251 6.78 -46.02 -22.43
N LEU A 252 6.56 -47.03 -21.59
CA LEU A 252 7.59 -47.67 -20.79
C LEU A 252 7.28 -49.16 -20.62
N LEU A 253 8.17 -50.03 -21.10
CA LEU A 253 8.13 -51.47 -20.85
C LEU A 253 9.28 -51.87 -19.92
N ASN A 254 8.98 -52.58 -18.83
CA ASN A 254 9.98 -53.04 -17.87
C ASN A 254 9.97 -54.56 -17.69
N LEU A 255 11.13 -55.17 -17.92
CA LEU A 255 11.48 -56.57 -17.63
C LEU A 255 12.66 -56.67 -16.62
N GLY A 256 13.15 -55.53 -16.13
CA GLY A 256 14.28 -55.41 -15.21
C GLY A 256 13.91 -54.60 -13.97
N THR A 257 14.84 -53.84 -13.40
CA THR A 257 14.54 -52.90 -12.31
C THR A 257 14.31 -51.49 -12.85
N PHE A 258 13.16 -50.89 -12.54
CA PHE A 258 12.91 -49.47 -12.82
C PHE A 258 12.57 -48.72 -11.54
N ASN A 259 13.35 -47.69 -11.21
CA ASN A 259 13.20 -46.88 -10.01
C ASN A 259 12.90 -45.42 -10.36
N ASN A 260 11.72 -44.91 -9.97
CA ASN A 260 11.37 -43.48 -10.03
C ASN A 260 11.46 -42.89 -8.61
N THR A 261 12.62 -42.33 -8.25
CA THR A 261 13.06 -42.19 -6.85
C THR A 261 13.13 -40.74 -6.38
N GLY A 262 12.35 -40.43 -5.34
CA GLY A 262 12.37 -39.15 -4.65
C GLY A 262 11.55 -38.05 -5.34
N CYS A 263 11.32 -36.95 -4.61
CA CYS A 263 10.25 -36.01 -4.94
C CYS A 263 10.52 -35.12 -6.17
N GLY A 264 11.77 -35.07 -6.65
CA GLY A 264 12.13 -34.45 -7.93
C GLY A 264 11.93 -35.38 -9.14
N ALA A 265 11.74 -36.68 -8.92
CA ALA A 265 11.56 -37.66 -9.99
C ALA A 265 10.14 -37.59 -10.55
N LEU A 266 10.02 -37.30 -11.84
CA LEU A 266 8.77 -37.18 -12.58
C LEU A 266 8.83 -38.04 -13.84
N ILE A 267 7.82 -38.89 -14.03
CA ILE A 267 7.49 -39.51 -15.31
C ILE A 267 6.19 -38.88 -15.80
N ASN A 268 6.21 -38.32 -17.02
CA ASN A 268 5.03 -37.84 -17.72
C ASN A 268 4.87 -38.63 -19.02
N VAL A 269 3.75 -39.31 -19.21
CA VAL A 269 3.57 -40.26 -20.32
C VAL A 269 2.17 -40.18 -20.95
N VAL A 270 2.10 -40.40 -22.26
CA VAL A 270 0.85 -40.38 -23.07
C VAL A 270 0.61 -41.76 -23.75
N ALA A 271 1.23 -42.81 -23.22
CA ALA A 271 1.25 -44.18 -23.72
C ALA A 271 1.40 -45.17 -22.55
N ARG A 272 1.25 -46.47 -22.79
CA ARG A 272 1.17 -47.48 -21.72
C ARG A 272 2.49 -47.60 -20.93
N ILE A 273 2.38 -47.66 -19.60
CA ILE A 273 3.39 -48.22 -18.70
C ILE A 273 3.03 -49.69 -18.44
N ALA A 274 3.96 -50.60 -18.74
CA ALA A 274 3.81 -52.03 -18.53
C ALA A 274 5.03 -52.62 -17.82
N ASP A 275 4.89 -52.93 -16.54
CA ASP A 275 5.79 -53.83 -15.80
C ASP A 275 5.36 -55.29 -16.11
N GLN A 276 6.30 -56.16 -16.51
CA GLN A 276 5.99 -57.56 -16.85
C GLN A 276 6.38 -58.51 -15.70
N ILE A 277 6.14 -59.80 -15.86
CA ILE A 277 6.27 -60.85 -14.81
C ILE A 277 7.65 -60.84 -14.12
N ASP A 278 8.75 -60.62 -14.87
CA ASP A 278 10.11 -60.58 -14.34
C ASP A 278 10.59 -59.16 -13.95
N GLY A 279 9.74 -58.15 -14.16
CA GLY A 279 10.02 -56.75 -13.87
C GLY A 279 9.81 -56.38 -12.40
N THR A 280 10.47 -55.31 -11.96
CA THR A 280 10.15 -54.62 -10.72
C THR A 280 10.25 -53.11 -10.90
N PHE A 281 9.10 -52.47 -11.06
CA PHE A 281 8.95 -51.03 -11.04
C PHE A 281 8.69 -50.53 -9.61
N THR A 282 9.40 -49.48 -9.17
CA THR A 282 9.21 -48.82 -7.87
C THR A 282 9.11 -47.31 -8.02
N ASN A 283 8.00 -46.72 -7.56
CA ASN A 283 7.75 -45.27 -7.58
C ASN A 283 7.73 -44.66 -6.17
N SER A 284 8.68 -43.77 -5.85
CA SER A 284 8.55 -42.82 -4.72
C SER A 284 8.48 -41.35 -5.18
N GLY A 285 8.69 -41.09 -6.47
CA GLY A 285 8.43 -39.78 -7.10
C GLY A 285 6.98 -39.61 -7.57
N THR A 286 6.81 -38.88 -8.68
CA THR A 286 5.52 -38.66 -9.33
C THR A 286 5.46 -39.37 -10.68
N ILE A 287 4.32 -40.03 -10.96
CA ILE A 287 3.90 -40.45 -12.29
C ILE A 287 2.67 -39.62 -12.69
N ILE A 288 2.68 -39.08 -13.91
CA ILE A 288 1.53 -38.49 -14.59
C ILE A 288 1.34 -39.27 -15.89
N GLU A 289 0.16 -39.84 -16.06
CA GLU A 289 -0.16 -40.80 -17.10
C GLU A 289 -1.45 -40.36 -17.79
N ASN A 290 -1.42 -40.27 -19.12
CA ASN A 290 -2.42 -39.57 -19.93
C ASN A 290 -2.93 -40.44 -21.11
N THR A 291 -2.96 -41.77 -20.96
CA THR A 291 -3.50 -42.71 -21.95
C THR A 291 -4.79 -43.39 -21.48
N SER A 292 -5.66 -43.77 -22.41
CA SER A 292 -6.85 -44.57 -22.12
C SER A 292 -6.57 -46.08 -22.01
N LEU A 293 -5.30 -46.49 -22.17
CA LEU A 293 -4.86 -47.87 -22.05
C LEU A 293 -4.73 -48.32 -20.59
N SER A 294 -4.73 -49.64 -20.37
CA SER A 294 -4.43 -50.21 -19.04
C SER A 294 -2.94 -50.15 -18.74
N ASN A 295 -2.58 -49.50 -17.63
CA ASN A 295 -1.24 -49.33 -17.09
C ASN A 295 -1.01 -50.20 -15.85
N PHE A 296 0.23 -50.67 -15.64
CA PHE A 296 0.59 -51.51 -14.49
C PHE A 296 2.04 -51.29 -14.02
N ILE A 297 2.24 -51.19 -12.70
CA ILE A 297 3.55 -51.16 -12.02
C ILE A 297 3.52 -51.98 -10.72
N THR A 298 4.66 -52.54 -10.30
CA THR A 298 4.72 -53.35 -9.07
C THR A 298 4.54 -52.53 -7.79
N ASN A 299 5.32 -51.48 -7.53
CA ASN A 299 5.32 -50.75 -6.26
C ASN A 299 5.14 -49.22 -6.40
N SER A 300 4.35 -48.60 -5.51
CA SER A 300 4.31 -47.13 -5.36
C SER A 300 4.15 -46.68 -3.90
N SER A 301 5.02 -45.78 -3.47
CA SER A 301 4.95 -44.98 -2.23
C SER A 301 4.93 -43.47 -2.50
N GLY A 302 4.93 -43.07 -3.78
CA GLY A 302 4.85 -41.69 -4.26
C GLY A 302 3.45 -41.32 -4.76
N LEU A 303 3.39 -40.46 -5.78
CA LEU A 303 2.14 -40.04 -6.43
C LEU A 303 2.00 -40.71 -7.82
N VAL A 304 0.78 -41.14 -8.14
CA VAL A 304 0.36 -41.57 -9.47
C VAL A 304 -0.91 -40.83 -9.87
N ARG A 305 -0.87 -40.13 -11.01
CA ARG A 305 -2.05 -39.50 -11.64
C ARG A 305 -2.40 -40.22 -12.93
N ASN A 306 -3.53 -40.92 -12.95
CA ASN A 306 -4.16 -41.46 -14.15
C ASN A 306 -5.17 -40.43 -14.67
N LEU A 307 -4.75 -39.62 -15.63
CA LEU A 307 -5.55 -38.57 -16.25
C LEU A 307 -6.15 -38.98 -17.59
N GLY A 308 -5.65 -40.07 -18.20
CA GLY A 308 -6.12 -40.58 -19.48
C GLY A 308 -7.41 -41.42 -19.42
N GLY A 309 -7.84 -41.80 -18.22
CA GLY A 309 -9.10 -42.53 -17.99
C GLY A 309 -9.04 -44.02 -18.29
N GLY A 310 -7.84 -44.57 -18.54
CA GLY A 310 -7.60 -46.01 -18.56
C GLY A 310 -7.70 -46.63 -17.16
N ASN A 311 -7.37 -47.91 -17.02
CA ASN A 311 -7.11 -48.51 -15.71
C ASN A 311 -5.63 -48.30 -15.33
N PHE A 312 -5.32 -47.91 -14.10
CA PHE A 312 -3.94 -47.90 -13.60
C PHE A 312 -3.87 -48.77 -12.35
N THR A 313 -3.20 -49.92 -12.47
CA THR A 313 -3.04 -50.87 -11.37
C THR A 313 -1.65 -50.78 -10.76
N VAL A 314 -1.57 -50.82 -9.43
CA VAL A 314 -0.33 -50.88 -8.66
C VAL A 314 -0.46 -52.08 -7.71
N THR A 315 0.45 -53.06 -7.77
CA THR A 315 0.36 -54.26 -6.91
C THR A 315 0.51 -53.91 -5.43
N ASN A 316 1.54 -53.13 -5.10
CA ASN A 316 1.83 -52.68 -3.74
C ASN A 316 1.77 -51.15 -3.66
N ASN A 317 0.58 -50.59 -3.41
CA ASN A 317 0.42 -49.15 -3.24
C ASN A 317 0.35 -48.72 -1.76
N THR A 318 1.37 -47.99 -1.33
CA THR A 318 1.39 -47.19 -0.09
C THR A 318 1.36 -45.68 -0.37
N GLY A 319 1.41 -45.29 -1.65
CA GLY A 319 1.31 -43.93 -2.13
C GLY A 319 -0.11 -43.51 -2.50
N VAL A 320 -0.23 -42.38 -3.20
CA VAL A 320 -1.52 -41.85 -3.67
C VAL A 320 -1.72 -42.16 -5.14
N LEU A 321 -2.80 -42.87 -5.47
CA LEU A 321 -3.32 -43.02 -6.82
C LEU A 321 -4.56 -42.11 -6.97
N THR A 322 -4.61 -41.29 -8.01
CA THR A 322 -5.74 -40.37 -8.24
C THR A 322 -5.99 -40.13 -9.72
N THR A 323 -7.21 -39.71 -10.06
CA THR A 323 -7.61 -39.24 -11.39
C THR A 323 -7.72 -37.70 -11.48
N ALA A 324 -7.42 -36.98 -10.38
CA ALA A 324 -7.54 -35.53 -10.33
C ALA A 324 -6.30 -34.81 -10.90
N PRO A 325 -6.47 -33.82 -11.81
CA PRO A 325 -5.39 -32.98 -12.27
C PRO A 325 -4.92 -32.02 -11.17
N GLY A 326 -3.65 -31.59 -11.23
CA GLY A 326 -3.05 -30.62 -10.33
C GLY A 326 -1.52 -30.62 -10.42
N SER A 327 -0.87 -29.66 -9.75
CA SER A 327 0.60 -29.67 -9.57
C SER A 327 1.02 -30.68 -8.50
N ALA A 328 2.25 -31.18 -8.56
CA ALA A 328 2.89 -31.84 -7.42
C ALA A 328 3.67 -30.77 -6.63
N GLY A 329 3.09 -30.26 -5.55
CA GLY A 329 3.67 -29.19 -4.75
C GLY A 329 2.65 -28.53 -3.83
N VAL A 330 3.11 -28.01 -2.71
CA VAL A 330 2.25 -27.40 -1.68
C VAL A 330 2.11 -25.90 -1.96
N SER A 331 0.88 -25.39 -1.91
CA SER A 331 0.58 -23.97 -2.11
C SER A 331 -0.27 -23.41 -0.98
N VAL A 332 -0.21 -22.10 -0.75
CA VAL A 332 -1.00 -21.39 0.28
C VAL A 332 -1.73 -20.21 -0.36
N SER A 333 -3.01 -20.09 -0.07
CA SER A 333 -3.84 -18.91 -0.35
C SER A 333 -4.25 -18.23 0.96
N ALA A 334 -4.55 -16.93 0.90
CA ALA A 334 -5.02 -16.14 2.03
C ALA A 334 -6.40 -15.54 1.75
N SER A 335 -7.25 -15.45 2.76
CA SER A 335 -8.54 -14.77 2.68
C SER A 335 -8.83 -13.98 3.96
N PRO A 336 -9.11 -12.66 3.90
CA PRO A 336 -9.34 -11.88 2.69
C PRO A 336 -8.06 -11.46 1.94
N SER A 337 -6.91 -11.41 2.61
CA SER A 337 -5.65 -10.89 2.05
C SER A 337 -4.44 -11.33 2.88
N LEU A 338 -3.23 -11.28 2.30
CA LEU A 338 -1.96 -11.39 3.05
C LEU A 338 -1.59 -10.07 3.77
N THR A 339 -2.23 -8.96 3.42
CA THR A 339 -2.09 -7.68 4.14
C THR A 339 -3.42 -7.34 4.81
N ILE A 340 -3.40 -7.23 6.13
CA ILE A 340 -4.57 -7.00 7.00
C ILE A 340 -4.35 -5.76 7.86
N ASN A 341 -5.41 -5.18 8.41
CA ASN A 341 -5.28 -4.07 9.35
C ASN A 341 -5.05 -4.57 10.79
N GLN A 342 -4.45 -3.73 11.63
CA GLN A 342 -4.28 -3.98 13.05
C GLN A 342 -5.63 -4.35 13.72
N GLY A 343 -5.66 -5.49 14.40
CA GLY A 343 -6.89 -6.04 15.02
C GLY A 343 -7.76 -6.92 14.11
N GLN A 344 -7.45 -7.05 12.82
CA GLN A 344 -8.09 -8.01 11.91
C GLN A 344 -7.33 -9.35 11.87
N SER A 345 -7.85 -10.32 11.11
CA SER A 345 -7.18 -11.60 10.82
C SER A 345 -7.39 -12.03 9.37
N THR A 346 -6.56 -12.96 8.91
CA THR A 346 -6.71 -13.66 7.63
C THR A 346 -6.62 -15.17 7.85
N ASN A 347 -7.36 -15.93 7.05
CA ASN A 347 -7.27 -17.39 7.02
C ASN A 347 -6.29 -17.79 5.92
N LEU A 348 -5.18 -18.42 6.31
CA LEU A 348 -4.24 -19.06 5.40
C LEU A 348 -4.69 -20.49 5.15
N THR A 349 -4.87 -20.88 3.89
CA THR A 349 -5.33 -22.22 3.48
C THR A 349 -4.27 -22.88 2.62
N ALA A 350 -3.82 -24.07 3.02
CA ALA A 350 -2.86 -24.88 2.29
C ALA A 350 -3.56 -25.92 1.40
N SER A 351 -2.94 -26.22 0.26
CA SER A 351 -3.39 -27.27 -0.68
C SER A 351 -2.20 -28.00 -1.32
N GLY A 352 -2.47 -29.15 -1.97
CA GLY A 352 -1.47 -29.94 -2.72
C GLY A 352 -0.87 -31.16 -2.01
N ALA A 353 -1.30 -31.44 -0.77
CA ALA A 353 -0.85 -32.57 0.05
C ALA A 353 -2.01 -33.27 0.79
N THR A 354 -1.76 -34.45 1.39
CA THR A 354 -2.75 -35.18 2.21
C THR A 354 -2.66 -34.86 3.71
N SER A 355 -1.53 -34.31 4.16
CA SER A 355 -1.36 -33.80 5.53
C SER A 355 -0.51 -32.52 5.52
N TYR A 356 -0.65 -31.69 6.54
CA TYR A 356 -0.01 -30.37 6.65
C TYR A 356 0.56 -30.18 8.06
N ASN A 357 1.60 -29.36 8.17
CA ASN A 357 2.16 -28.91 9.45
C ASN A 357 2.69 -27.47 9.28
N TRP A 358 2.09 -26.52 9.97
CA TRP A 358 2.42 -25.09 9.90
C TRP A 358 3.51 -24.71 10.91
N SER A 359 4.29 -23.66 10.63
CA SER A 359 5.30 -23.12 11.56
C SER A 359 4.72 -22.62 12.89
N SER A 360 3.41 -22.36 12.95
CA SER A 360 2.64 -22.06 14.16
C SER A 360 2.13 -23.29 14.93
N GLY A 361 2.46 -24.51 14.48
CA GLY A 361 2.22 -25.77 15.20
C GLY A 361 0.89 -26.47 14.91
N GLN A 362 -0.03 -25.88 14.14
CA GLN A 362 -1.25 -26.57 13.71
C GLN A 362 -0.99 -27.50 12.52
N SER A 363 -1.78 -28.57 12.41
CA SER A 363 -1.74 -29.54 11.29
C SER A 363 -2.97 -29.48 10.37
N THR A 364 -3.78 -28.41 10.47
CA THR A 364 -5.02 -28.23 9.72
C THR A 364 -4.78 -27.72 8.30
N THR A 365 -5.74 -27.97 7.39
CA THR A 365 -5.72 -27.42 6.02
C THR A 365 -5.79 -25.90 5.98
N ALA A 366 -6.36 -25.26 7.02
CA ALA A 366 -6.35 -23.81 7.18
C ALA A 366 -6.03 -23.39 8.62
N ILE A 367 -5.42 -22.21 8.78
CA ILE A 367 -5.15 -21.54 10.05
C ILE A 367 -5.62 -20.08 9.99
N SER A 368 -6.03 -19.49 11.11
CA SER A 368 -6.35 -18.06 11.20
C SER A 368 -5.21 -17.31 11.91
N VAL A 369 -4.79 -16.18 11.34
CA VAL A 369 -3.62 -15.42 11.80
C VAL A 369 -3.88 -13.91 11.78
N SER A 370 -3.37 -13.20 12.78
CA SER A 370 -3.58 -11.76 13.02
C SER A 370 -2.30 -10.97 13.31
N VAL A 371 -1.13 -11.63 13.23
CA VAL A 371 0.19 -11.08 13.56
C VAL A 371 1.04 -11.03 12.30
N ALA A 372 1.83 -9.98 12.13
CA ALA A 372 2.76 -9.88 11.01
C ALA A 372 3.90 -10.89 11.15
N GLY A 373 4.23 -11.61 10.07
CA GLY A 373 5.25 -12.66 10.13
C GLY A 373 5.26 -13.57 8.91
N THR A 374 6.27 -14.45 8.85
CA THR A 374 6.36 -15.49 7.83
C THR A 374 5.73 -16.79 8.34
N TYR A 375 4.69 -17.25 7.65
CA TYR A 375 4.01 -18.51 7.92
C TYR A 375 4.41 -19.52 6.86
N SER A 376 5.08 -20.60 7.27
CA SER A 376 5.44 -21.71 6.39
C SER A 376 4.57 -22.94 6.70
N VAL A 377 4.30 -23.75 5.68
CA VAL A 377 3.64 -25.05 5.83
C VAL A 377 4.44 -26.12 5.13
N THR A 378 4.70 -27.21 5.85
CA THR A 378 5.17 -28.47 5.28
C THR A 378 3.93 -29.30 4.95
N GLY A 379 3.70 -29.58 3.67
CA GLY A 379 2.67 -30.55 3.26
C GLY A 379 3.31 -31.87 2.83
N THR A 380 2.73 -32.98 3.25
CA THR A 380 3.22 -34.35 2.98
C THR A 380 2.19 -35.14 2.18
N LEU A 381 2.66 -35.84 1.14
CA LEU A 381 1.90 -36.62 0.18
C LEU A 381 2.62 -37.97 -0.06
N GLY A 382 2.12 -39.05 0.53
CA GLY A 382 2.83 -40.32 0.56
C GLY A 382 4.17 -40.19 1.28
N SER A 383 5.24 -40.68 0.67
CA SER A 383 6.62 -40.55 1.17
C SER A 383 7.27 -39.17 0.93
N CYS A 384 6.61 -38.27 0.20
CA CYS A 384 7.18 -36.97 -0.19
C CYS A 384 6.63 -35.80 0.63
N SER A 385 7.50 -34.85 0.97
CA SER A 385 7.11 -33.59 1.60
C SER A 385 7.63 -32.38 0.82
N SER A 386 6.91 -31.26 0.93
CA SER A 386 7.25 -29.98 0.30
C SER A 386 6.93 -28.85 1.28
N VAL A 387 7.81 -27.87 1.36
CA VAL A 387 7.62 -26.66 2.20
C VAL A 387 7.29 -25.48 1.30
N THR A 388 6.33 -24.66 1.71
CA THR A 388 6.04 -23.35 1.10
C THR A 388 5.79 -22.32 2.19
N SER A 389 5.87 -21.03 1.87
CA SER A 389 5.74 -19.95 2.86
C SER A 389 5.13 -18.68 2.29
N VAL A 390 4.35 -17.99 3.11
CA VAL A 390 3.77 -16.67 2.82
C VAL A 390 4.13 -15.68 3.92
N VAL A 391 4.23 -14.39 3.56
CA VAL A 391 4.41 -13.30 4.52
C VAL A 391 3.07 -12.62 4.74
N VAL A 392 2.66 -12.50 6.01
CA VAL A 392 1.50 -11.72 6.42
C VAL A 392 1.96 -10.37 6.94
N ASN A 393 1.37 -9.29 6.43
CA ASN A 393 1.62 -7.91 6.84
C ASN A 393 0.45 -7.38 7.66
N VAL A 394 0.74 -6.61 8.71
CA VAL A 394 -0.26 -5.88 9.49
C VAL A 394 -0.05 -4.38 9.30
N LEU A 395 -1.12 -3.65 8.95
CA LEU A 395 -1.11 -2.20 8.79
C LEU A 395 -1.53 -1.51 10.09
N ASP A 396 -0.61 -0.75 10.68
CA ASP A 396 -0.87 0.05 11.88
C ASP A 396 -1.68 1.31 11.57
N THR A 397 -2.58 1.67 12.49
CA THR A 397 -3.33 2.93 12.50
C THR A 397 -2.41 4.14 12.72
N PRO A 398 -2.62 5.27 12.02
CA PRO A 398 -1.95 6.54 12.30
C PRO A 398 -2.13 6.99 13.75
N THR A 399 -1.06 7.50 14.36
CA THR A 399 -1.07 8.05 15.71
C THR A 399 -1.09 9.57 15.68
N ILE A 400 -1.81 10.21 16.60
CA ILE A 400 -1.90 11.67 16.70
C ILE A 400 -1.62 12.07 18.16
N ILE A 401 -0.57 12.86 18.38
CA ILE A 401 -0.07 13.22 19.71
C ILE A 401 -0.06 14.75 19.85
N GLY A 402 -0.46 15.27 21.02
CA GLY A 402 -0.38 16.70 21.33
C GLY A 402 -1.36 17.59 20.56
N PHE A 403 -2.48 17.04 20.07
CA PHE A 403 -3.45 17.81 19.28
C PHE A 403 -4.07 18.96 20.09
N THR A 404 -3.73 20.19 19.72
CA THR A 404 -4.03 21.41 20.47
C THR A 404 -4.42 22.56 19.54
N ALA A 405 -5.17 23.51 20.07
CA ALA A 405 -5.53 24.77 19.41
C ALA A 405 -4.97 25.96 20.20
N SER A 406 -4.35 26.92 19.51
CA SER A 406 -3.76 28.12 20.13
C SER A 406 -3.93 29.35 19.23
N PRO A 407 -4.34 30.52 19.76
CA PRO A 407 -4.73 30.77 21.14
C PRO A 407 -6.08 30.10 21.49
N ASN A 408 -6.29 29.85 22.79
CA ASN A 408 -7.53 29.33 23.34
C ASN A 408 -7.75 29.92 24.74
N PRO A 409 -8.79 30.73 25.00
CA PRO A 409 -9.85 31.13 24.06
C PRO A 409 -9.32 31.94 22.86
N VAL A 410 -10.17 32.10 21.84
CA VAL A 410 -9.93 32.94 20.65
C VAL A 410 -11.12 33.88 20.43
N VAL A 411 -10.90 35.06 19.84
CA VAL A 411 -11.99 36.01 19.54
C VAL A 411 -12.52 35.75 18.13
N VAL A 412 -13.83 35.88 17.93
CA VAL A 412 -14.47 35.76 16.61
C VAL A 412 -13.75 36.60 15.55
N GLY A 413 -13.49 36.01 14.39
CA GLY A 413 -12.78 36.63 13.27
C GLY A 413 -11.26 36.65 13.41
N GLN A 414 -10.68 36.20 14.52
CA GLN A 414 -9.23 36.03 14.68
C GLN A 414 -8.77 34.63 14.22
N PRO A 415 -7.51 34.48 13.78
CA PRO A 415 -6.92 33.19 13.48
C PRO A 415 -6.68 32.35 14.75
N VAL A 416 -6.77 31.04 14.57
CA VAL A 416 -6.38 30.01 15.55
C VAL A 416 -5.57 28.93 14.83
N LEU A 417 -4.43 28.57 15.41
CA LEU A 417 -3.54 27.54 14.89
C LEU A 417 -3.81 26.21 15.61
N PHE A 418 -4.12 25.18 14.83
CA PHE A 418 -4.21 23.80 15.29
C PHE A 418 -2.90 23.08 14.99
N THR A 419 -2.32 22.42 15.99
CA THR A 419 -1.05 21.69 15.87
C THR A 419 -1.13 20.29 16.46
N ALA A 420 -0.39 19.33 15.90
CA ALA A 420 -0.22 17.98 16.42
C ALA A 420 1.06 17.33 15.85
N THR A 421 1.50 16.21 16.43
CA THR A 421 2.45 15.29 15.80
C THR A 421 1.71 14.07 15.28
N VAL A 422 1.89 13.74 14.01
CA VAL A 422 1.31 12.58 13.32
C VAL A 422 2.39 11.52 13.13
N GLY A 423 2.13 10.31 13.64
CA GLY A 423 2.98 9.13 13.48
C GLY A 423 2.24 7.98 12.79
N ASN A 424 2.94 6.85 12.58
CA ASN A 424 2.42 5.66 11.88
C ASN A 424 1.83 5.95 10.49
N VAL A 425 2.39 6.94 9.78
CA VAL A 425 2.07 7.27 8.39
C VAL A 425 3.28 7.03 7.48
N SER A 426 3.03 6.64 6.24
CA SER A 426 4.06 6.38 5.23
C SER A 426 3.73 7.16 3.95
N GLY A 427 4.62 8.07 3.55
CA GLY A 427 4.39 9.00 2.43
C GLY A 427 3.37 10.09 2.78
N SER A 428 2.57 10.51 1.79
CA SER A 428 1.50 11.48 2.01
C SER A 428 0.30 10.84 2.69
N TYR A 429 -0.33 11.57 3.61
CA TYR A 429 -1.61 11.25 4.22
C TYR A 429 -2.63 12.36 3.92
N SER A 430 -3.92 12.02 3.95
CA SER A 430 -5.01 13.00 3.96
C SER A 430 -5.48 13.25 5.39
N TYR A 431 -5.91 14.48 5.68
CA TYR A 431 -6.50 14.85 6.96
C TYR A 431 -7.83 15.56 6.81
N THR A 432 -8.65 15.43 7.85
CA THR A 432 -9.90 16.16 8.06
C THR A 432 -9.85 16.82 9.44
N LEU A 433 -9.92 18.15 9.50
CA LEU A 433 -10.12 18.92 10.73
C LEU A 433 -11.56 19.44 10.73
N SER A 434 -12.37 19.02 11.71
CA SER A 434 -13.80 19.37 11.75
C SER A 434 -14.34 19.52 13.17
N ASN A 435 -15.30 20.42 13.37
CA ASN A 435 -16.13 20.50 14.59
C ASN A 435 -17.61 20.10 14.34
N GLY A 436 -17.90 19.50 13.18
CA GLY A 436 -19.25 19.18 12.72
C GLY A 436 -20.01 20.32 12.02
N SER A 437 -19.49 21.55 12.03
CA SER A 437 -20.08 22.72 11.34
C SER A 437 -19.09 23.37 10.36
N SER A 438 -17.85 23.60 10.80
CA SER A 438 -16.69 23.87 9.96
C SER A 438 -15.94 22.57 9.70
N THR A 439 -15.47 22.38 8.47
CA THR A 439 -14.66 21.22 8.07
C THR A 439 -13.61 21.67 7.05
N THR A 440 -12.36 21.27 7.26
CA THR A 440 -11.22 21.50 6.36
C THR A 440 -10.55 20.18 6.04
N THR A 441 -10.33 19.91 4.76
CA THR A 441 -9.65 18.69 4.28
C THR A 441 -8.48 19.05 3.38
N SER A 442 -7.37 18.32 3.51
CA SER A 442 -6.19 18.46 2.65
C SER A 442 -5.27 17.24 2.78
N THR A 443 -4.06 17.33 2.24
CA THR A 443 -3.00 16.32 2.38
C THR A 443 -1.73 16.92 2.99
N SER A 444 -0.94 16.08 3.64
CA SER A 444 0.38 16.40 4.21
C SER A 444 1.31 15.20 4.08
N SER A 445 2.62 15.45 4.02
CA SER A 445 3.68 14.44 4.14
C SER A 445 4.62 14.70 5.33
N ASN A 446 4.35 15.73 6.13
CA ASN A 446 5.13 16.10 7.31
C ASN A 446 4.52 15.48 8.57
N THR A 447 5.35 14.93 9.46
CA THR A 447 4.91 14.43 10.78
C THR A 447 4.48 15.57 11.72
N ALA A 448 4.93 16.80 11.49
CA ALA A 448 4.37 17.98 12.16
C ALA A 448 3.10 18.45 11.42
N PHE A 449 1.94 18.30 12.05
CA PHE A 449 0.68 18.84 11.58
C PHE A 449 0.50 20.29 12.06
N SER A 450 0.11 21.17 11.14
CA SER A 450 -0.17 22.58 11.39
C SER A 450 -1.27 23.06 10.45
N GLN A 451 -2.37 23.61 10.98
CA GLN A 451 -3.49 24.15 10.21
C GLN A 451 -4.05 25.39 10.92
N GLU A 452 -4.03 26.54 10.25
CA GLU A 452 -4.72 27.74 10.73
C GLU A 452 -6.18 27.76 10.26
N LEU A 453 -7.10 28.26 11.10
CA LEU A 453 -8.50 28.54 10.78
C LEU A 453 -8.92 29.89 11.36
N ILE A 454 -9.95 30.54 10.80
CA ILE A 454 -10.56 31.74 11.38
C ILE A 454 -11.71 31.35 12.30
N ALA A 455 -11.73 31.89 13.52
CA ALA A 455 -12.71 31.54 14.55
C ALA A 455 -14.13 32.08 14.24
N SER A 456 -15.11 31.19 14.10
CA SER A 456 -16.53 31.53 13.92
C SER A 456 -17.30 31.59 15.24
N ILE A 457 -18.39 32.36 15.28
CA ILE A 457 -19.23 32.56 16.49
C ILE A 457 -19.72 31.21 17.03
N SER A 458 -19.53 30.99 18.34
CA SER A 458 -20.17 29.93 19.11
C SER A 458 -20.59 30.45 20.48
N SER A 459 -21.62 29.86 21.07
CA SER A 459 -22.05 30.08 22.45
C SER A 459 -21.38 29.13 23.47
N LEU A 460 -20.63 28.13 22.99
CA LEU A 460 -19.99 27.08 23.78
C LEU A 460 -18.57 26.77 23.28
N PRO A 461 -17.72 26.13 24.10
CA PRO A 461 -16.48 25.52 23.62
C PRO A 461 -16.77 24.52 22.50
N GLN A 462 -16.09 24.69 21.36
CA GLN A 462 -16.23 23.85 20.17
C GLN A 462 -15.24 22.67 20.28
N THR A 463 -15.72 21.43 20.20
CA THR A 463 -14.82 20.27 20.06
C THR A 463 -14.44 20.10 18.59
N TYR A 464 -13.16 20.21 18.28
CA TYR A 464 -12.59 19.85 16.99
C TYR A 464 -12.02 18.44 17.05
N THR A 465 -12.21 17.70 15.96
CA THR A 465 -11.60 16.40 15.69
C THR A 465 -10.63 16.56 14.53
N LEU A 466 -9.39 16.08 14.71
CA LEU A 466 -8.45 15.83 13.63
C LEU A 466 -8.48 14.33 13.31
N THR A 467 -8.86 13.97 12.10
CA THR A 467 -8.80 12.61 11.55
C THR A 467 -7.71 12.54 10.48
N VAL A 468 -6.90 11.49 10.51
CA VAL A 468 -5.81 11.21 9.56
C VAL A 468 -6.04 9.86 8.90
N VAL A 469 -5.92 9.82 7.57
CA VAL A 469 -6.03 8.61 6.74
C VAL A 469 -4.80 8.53 5.83
N ASN A 470 -4.14 7.38 5.81
CA ASN A 470 -2.93 7.14 5.01
C ASN A 470 -3.11 5.85 4.21
N ASN A 471 -3.60 6.02 2.97
CA ASN A 471 -3.94 4.94 2.04
C ASN A 471 -4.84 3.89 2.70
N ASP A 472 -4.41 2.62 2.70
CA ASP A 472 -5.20 1.46 3.13
C ASP A 472 -5.22 1.25 4.66
N ARG A 473 -4.52 2.09 5.44
CA ARG A 473 -4.51 2.02 6.92
C ARG A 473 -5.86 2.49 7.52
N PRO A 474 -6.25 2.01 8.72
CA PRO A 474 -7.42 2.51 9.43
C PRO A 474 -7.26 4.01 9.76
N PRO A 475 -8.36 4.77 9.93
CA PRO A 475 -8.29 6.18 10.31
C PRO A 475 -7.81 6.37 11.75
N GLY A 476 -6.73 7.14 11.93
CA GLY A 476 -6.32 7.66 13.25
C GLY A 476 -7.06 8.97 13.56
N TRP A 477 -7.35 9.25 14.82
CA TRP A 477 -8.03 10.50 15.21
C TRP A 477 -7.69 10.98 16.62
N ALA A 478 -7.83 12.28 16.85
CA ALA A 478 -7.73 12.92 18.16
C ALA A 478 -8.68 14.12 18.24
N THR A 479 -9.02 14.57 19.45
CA THR A 479 -9.91 15.72 19.68
C THR A 479 -9.26 16.80 20.55
N THR A 480 -9.69 18.05 20.37
CA THR A 480 -9.27 19.21 21.17
C THR A 480 -10.41 20.21 21.26
N SER A 481 -10.44 21.08 22.27
CA SER A 481 -11.51 22.07 22.47
C SER A 481 -11.04 23.49 22.17
N LEU A 482 -11.95 24.33 21.65
CA LEU A 482 -11.69 25.74 21.34
C LEU A 482 -12.84 26.62 21.84
N THR A 483 -12.56 27.51 22.79
CA THR A 483 -13.53 28.50 23.27
C THR A 483 -13.47 29.76 22.42
N VAL A 484 -14.55 30.09 21.71
CA VAL A 484 -14.64 31.35 20.94
C VAL A 484 -15.43 32.39 21.72
N VAL A 485 -14.89 33.60 21.84
CA VAL A 485 -15.52 34.76 22.51
C VAL A 485 -15.90 35.86 21.50
N ASN A 486 -16.90 36.67 21.85
CA ASN A 486 -17.45 37.75 21.02
C ASN A 486 -17.32 39.14 21.67
N ALA A 487 -16.29 39.33 22.50
CA ALA A 487 -16.00 40.56 23.22
C ALA A 487 -14.52 40.59 23.64
N PHE A 488 -14.00 41.80 23.81
CA PHE A 488 -12.77 42.03 24.57
C PHE A 488 -13.01 41.59 26.01
N THR A 489 -12.23 40.61 26.46
CA THR A 489 -12.34 40.05 27.81
C THR A 489 -11.18 40.57 28.65
N TRP A 490 -11.47 41.15 29.82
CA TRP A 490 -10.42 41.60 30.73
C TRP A 490 -9.71 40.41 31.37
N THR A 491 -8.39 40.35 31.20
CA THR A 491 -7.51 39.30 31.74
C THR A 491 -6.69 39.76 32.95
N GLY A 492 -6.54 41.08 33.15
CA GLY A 492 -5.76 41.68 34.25
C GLY A 492 -4.31 41.18 34.35
N SER A 493 -3.74 40.64 33.27
CA SER A 493 -2.51 39.83 33.32
C SER A 493 -1.23 40.62 33.59
N THR A 494 -1.30 41.95 33.66
CA THR A 494 -0.14 42.82 33.89
C THR A 494 -0.38 43.88 34.98
N SER A 495 -1.57 44.47 35.06
CA SER A 495 -1.89 45.54 36.02
C SER A 495 -3.40 45.76 36.15
N THR A 496 -3.83 46.71 36.98
CA THR A 496 -5.23 47.15 37.05
C THR A 496 -5.61 48.20 35.97
N ASN A 497 -4.64 48.83 35.30
CA ASN A 497 -4.92 49.94 34.37
C ASN A 497 -5.66 49.49 33.10
N TRP A 498 -6.86 50.04 32.87
CA TRP A 498 -7.68 49.78 31.67
C TRP A 498 -6.90 49.97 30.36
N ASN A 499 -6.04 50.99 30.28
CA ASN A 499 -5.32 51.37 29.07
C ASN A 499 -4.00 50.59 28.84
N THR A 500 -3.77 49.51 29.59
CA THR A 500 -2.67 48.56 29.36
C THR A 500 -3.15 47.42 28.47
N ALA A 501 -2.69 47.36 27.22
CA ALA A 501 -3.15 46.42 26.20
C ALA A 501 -3.07 44.92 26.60
N SER A 502 -2.05 44.53 27.36
CA SER A 502 -1.85 43.15 27.84
C SER A 502 -2.78 42.71 28.98
N ASN A 503 -3.64 43.61 29.48
CA ASN A 503 -4.74 43.26 30.38
C ASN A 503 -6.03 42.83 29.65
N TRP A 504 -5.98 42.75 28.32
CA TRP A 504 -7.12 42.40 27.48
C TRP A 504 -6.85 41.13 26.67
N TYR A 505 -7.94 40.45 26.32
CA TYR A 505 -7.96 39.47 25.26
C TYR A 505 -8.99 39.85 24.18
N PRO A 506 -8.58 40.12 22.92
CA PRO A 506 -7.20 40.10 22.42
C PRO A 506 -6.37 41.26 23.03
N ALA A 507 -5.04 41.18 22.92
CA ALA A 507 -4.11 42.06 23.65
C ALA A 507 -3.97 43.49 23.07
N ASN A 508 -5.10 44.16 22.88
CA ASN A 508 -5.24 45.57 22.47
C ASN A 508 -6.13 46.31 23.49
N VAL A 509 -6.02 47.63 23.59
CA VAL A 509 -6.97 48.43 24.39
C VAL A 509 -8.31 48.56 23.63
N PRO A 510 -9.47 48.29 24.25
CA PRO A 510 -10.77 48.43 23.60
C PRO A 510 -11.04 49.84 23.08
N VAL A 511 -11.63 49.93 21.90
CA VAL A 511 -12.13 51.18 21.30
C VAL A 511 -13.66 51.25 21.35
N ALA A 512 -14.25 52.37 20.93
CA ALA A 512 -15.70 52.62 20.99
C ALA A 512 -16.57 51.66 20.14
N SER A 513 -15.97 50.79 19.30
CA SER A 513 -16.65 49.71 18.58
C SER A 513 -16.72 48.38 19.34
N ASP A 514 -16.00 48.25 20.46
CA ASP A 514 -15.71 46.96 21.07
C ASP A 514 -16.60 46.67 22.27
N HIS A 515 -17.21 45.49 22.29
CA HIS A 515 -17.92 44.99 23.45
C HIS A 515 -16.91 44.49 24.49
N VAL A 516 -17.08 44.88 25.76
CA VAL A 516 -16.16 44.58 26.87
C VAL A 516 -16.82 43.70 27.92
N VAL A 517 -16.09 42.70 28.43
CA VAL A 517 -16.51 41.80 29.51
C VAL A 517 -15.52 41.78 30.68
N ILE A 518 -16.10 42.07 31.84
CA ILE A 518 -15.70 42.02 33.26
C ILE A 518 -15.71 40.66 34.00
N PRO A 519 -14.81 39.68 33.82
CA PRO A 519 -14.86 38.44 34.60
C PRO A 519 -14.37 38.60 36.06
N PRO A 520 -14.84 37.75 36.99
CA PRO A 520 -14.38 37.76 38.39
C PRO A 520 -12.99 37.15 38.59
N ALA A 521 -12.51 36.34 37.64
CA ALA A 521 -11.31 35.50 37.80
C ALA A 521 -9.96 36.25 37.98
N PRO A 522 -9.66 37.37 37.30
CA PRO A 522 -8.36 38.03 37.43
C PRO A 522 -8.28 38.88 38.70
N ILE A 523 -7.17 38.74 39.44
CA ILE A 523 -6.91 39.48 40.69
C ILE A 523 -6.77 40.99 40.48
N ASN A 524 -6.19 41.41 39.36
CA ASN A 524 -6.10 42.81 38.97
C ASN A 524 -7.39 43.23 38.28
N GLN A 525 -8.44 43.57 39.03
CA GLN A 525 -9.69 44.11 38.48
C GLN A 525 -9.47 45.54 37.91
N PRO A 526 -10.22 45.96 36.88
CA PRO A 526 -9.93 47.18 36.13
C PRO A 526 -10.17 48.48 36.90
N VAL A 527 -9.21 49.38 36.76
CA VAL A 527 -9.21 50.76 37.25
C VAL A 527 -9.04 51.71 36.06
N ILE A 528 -9.97 52.67 35.97
CA ILE A 528 -9.98 53.75 35.01
C ILE A 528 -9.55 55.04 35.72
N SER A 529 -8.36 55.54 35.37
CA SER A 529 -7.76 56.78 35.90
C SER A 529 -7.54 57.88 34.86
N THR A 530 -7.89 57.59 33.61
CA THR A 530 -7.88 58.50 32.45
C THR A 530 -9.10 58.21 31.58
N THR A 531 -9.17 58.73 30.36
CA THR A 531 -10.23 58.37 29.40
C THR A 531 -10.15 56.88 29.01
N ALA A 532 -11.30 56.23 28.93
CA ALA A 532 -11.54 54.89 28.41
C ALA A 532 -12.83 54.89 27.57
N VAL A 533 -12.93 53.97 26.61
CA VAL A 533 -14.10 53.86 25.73
C VAL A 533 -14.51 52.40 25.53
N ALA A 534 -15.79 52.17 25.26
CA ALA A 534 -16.32 50.87 24.84
C ALA A 534 -17.61 51.05 24.02
N ARG A 535 -18.01 49.99 23.32
CA ARG A 535 -19.34 49.89 22.69
C ARG A 535 -20.41 49.45 23.69
N SER A 536 -20.06 48.57 24.62
CA SER A 536 -20.87 48.17 25.76
C SER A 536 -19.97 47.56 26.83
N VAL A 537 -20.34 47.67 28.11
CA VAL A 537 -19.59 47.04 29.21
C VAL A 537 -20.50 46.08 29.98
N ILE A 538 -19.99 44.88 30.25
CA ILE A 538 -20.62 43.88 31.13
C ILE A 538 -19.69 43.66 32.32
N VAL A 539 -20.14 43.95 33.54
CA VAL A 539 -19.45 43.58 34.78
C VAL A 539 -20.14 42.34 35.35
N ASN A 540 -19.46 41.19 35.35
CA ASN A 540 -20.03 39.92 35.83
C ASN A 540 -20.04 39.88 37.37
N SER A 541 -20.86 38.98 37.93
CA SER A 541 -20.89 38.79 39.37
C SER A 541 -19.54 38.32 39.92
N GLY A 542 -19.14 38.89 41.06
CA GLY A 542 -17.82 38.76 41.67
C GLY A 542 -16.72 39.64 41.03
N ALA A 543 -16.95 40.27 39.88
CA ALA A 543 -16.01 41.21 39.28
C ALA A 543 -16.18 42.63 39.86
N SER A 544 -15.20 43.51 39.61
CA SER A 544 -15.33 44.93 39.95
C SER A 544 -14.78 45.86 38.88
N LEU A 545 -15.24 47.11 38.89
CA LEU A 545 -14.77 48.18 38.01
C LEU A 545 -14.71 49.50 38.80
N SER A 546 -13.57 50.15 38.81
CA SER A 546 -13.37 51.44 39.50
C SER A 546 -13.06 52.55 38.52
N ILE A 547 -13.82 53.64 38.55
CA ILE A 547 -13.54 54.89 37.83
C ILE A 547 -13.15 55.93 38.87
N THR A 548 -11.86 56.25 38.95
CA THR A 548 -11.32 57.23 39.92
C THR A 548 -11.64 58.67 39.51
N ALA A 549 -11.41 59.66 40.37
CA ALA A 549 -11.74 61.07 40.14
C ALA A 549 -11.15 61.73 38.86
N GLY A 550 -10.09 61.16 38.27
CA GLY A 550 -9.55 61.59 36.96
C GLY A 550 -9.99 60.73 35.76
N GLY A 551 -10.70 59.63 36.01
CA GLY A 551 -11.16 58.68 35.01
C GLY A 551 -12.46 59.09 34.31
N SER A 552 -12.62 58.67 33.05
CA SER A 552 -13.86 58.86 32.29
C SER A 552 -14.10 57.68 31.35
N LEU A 553 -15.23 56.99 31.49
CA LEU A 553 -15.65 55.87 30.64
C LEU A 553 -16.82 56.30 29.75
N SER A 554 -16.60 56.37 28.43
CA SER A 554 -17.67 56.64 27.45
C SER A 554 -18.15 55.35 26.77
N ILE A 555 -19.46 55.16 26.73
CA ILE A 555 -20.11 53.96 26.18
C ILE A 555 -21.07 54.36 25.07
N ASN A 556 -20.74 53.93 23.86
CA ASN A 556 -21.26 54.51 22.61
C ASN A 556 -22.13 53.53 21.79
N SER A 557 -22.69 52.50 22.41
CA SER A 557 -23.80 51.70 21.85
C SER A 557 -24.40 50.80 22.94
N SER A 558 -24.98 49.66 22.54
CA SER A 558 -25.45 48.59 23.41
C SER A 558 -25.07 47.20 22.88
N ARG A 559 -25.24 46.18 23.73
CA ARG A 559 -25.18 44.75 23.41
C ARG A 559 -26.44 44.06 23.92
N SER A 560 -26.92 43.03 23.21
CA SER A 560 -27.99 42.18 23.75
C SER A 560 -27.46 41.34 24.93
N VAL A 561 -28.06 41.53 26.10
CA VAL A 561 -27.78 40.80 27.34
C VAL A 561 -29.14 40.45 27.96
N ASN A 562 -29.35 39.19 28.36
CA ASN A 562 -30.64 38.72 28.89
C ASN A 562 -31.86 39.12 28.02
N ARG A 563 -31.67 39.12 26.69
CA ARG A 563 -32.58 39.54 25.61
C ARG A 563 -32.79 41.05 25.42
N ALA A 564 -32.46 41.89 26.40
CA ALA A 564 -32.55 43.35 26.26
C ALA A 564 -31.27 43.98 25.68
N PHE A 565 -31.37 45.11 24.97
CA PHE A 565 -30.19 45.84 24.47
C PHE A 565 -29.67 46.83 25.51
N THR A 566 -28.52 46.54 26.12
CA THR A 566 -27.98 47.32 27.25
C THR A 566 -26.60 47.91 26.94
N ALA A 567 -26.36 49.18 27.31
CA ALA A 567 -25.04 49.81 27.20
C ALA A 567 -24.08 49.41 28.33
N PHE A 568 -24.51 49.56 29.59
CA PHE A 568 -23.76 49.15 30.77
C PHE A 568 -24.57 48.17 31.61
N TYR A 569 -24.12 46.92 31.66
CA TYR A 569 -24.74 45.85 32.45
C TYR A 569 -23.89 45.53 33.68
N ASN A 570 -24.47 45.55 34.87
CA ASN A 570 -23.77 45.23 36.11
C ASN A 570 -24.43 44.09 36.90
N SER A 571 -23.62 43.10 37.28
CA SER A 571 -23.92 42.09 38.30
C SER A 571 -22.81 41.96 39.36
N GLY A 572 -21.75 42.78 39.26
CA GLY A 572 -20.62 42.87 40.19
C GLY A 572 -20.57 44.21 40.93
N THR A 573 -19.37 44.70 41.27
CA THR A 573 -19.19 45.94 42.06
C THR A 573 -18.61 47.07 41.21
N VAL A 574 -19.35 48.18 41.07
CA VAL A 574 -18.93 49.36 40.31
C VAL A 574 -18.78 50.53 41.25
N THR A 575 -17.61 51.18 41.24
CA THR A 575 -17.33 52.39 42.03
C THR A 575 -16.95 53.54 41.11
N ASN A 576 -17.68 54.65 41.15
CA ASN A 576 -17.45 55.83 40.32
C ASN A 576 -17.22 57.09 41.16
N GLU A 577 -16.02 57.63 41.06
CA GLU A 577 -15.58 58.94 41.57
C GLU A 577 -15.28 59.91 40.43
N GLY A 578 -15.08 59.39 39.21
CA GLY A 578 -14.92 60.15 37.97
C GLY A 578 -16.21 60.19 37.15
N GLN A 579 -16.10 59.90 35.86
CA GLN A 579 -17.23 60.01 34.92
C GLN A 579 -17.60 58.67 34.28
N LEU A 580 -18.88 58.31 34.35
CA LEU A 580 -19.50 57.29 33.52
C LEU A 580 -20.47 57.98 32.55
N ILE A 581 -20.23 57.83 31.26
CA ILE A 581 -20.94 58.53 30.18
C ILE A 581 -21.55 57.49 29.24
N ILE A 582 -22.87 57.47 29.13
CA ILE A 582 -23.63 56.48 28.36
C ILE A 582 -24.49 57.22 27.34
N GLY A 583 -24.42 56.82 26.06
CA GLY A 583 -25.32 57.29 25.01
C GLY A 583 -25.09 58.70 24.46
N ARG A 584 -24.10 59.43 25.00
CA ARG A 584 -23.82 60.85 24.70
C ARG A 584 -23.60 61.17 23.21
N SER A 585 -23.14 60.19 22.42
CA SER A 585 -22.83 60.37 20.99
C SER A 585 -23.41 59.28 20.06
N ALA A 586 -24.18 58.33 20.60
CA ALA A 586 -24.75 57.20 19.86
C ALA A 586 -25.81 56.49 20.71
N TYR A 587 -26.79 55.85 20.06
CA TYR A 587 -27.91 55.17 20.73
C TYR A 587 -27.46 54.08 21.74
N ALA A 588 -27.81 54.25 23.00
CA ALA A 588 -27.43 53.40 24.14
C ALA A 588 -28.32 52.16 24.33
N GLY A 589 -29.24 51.88 23.39
CA GLY A 589 -30.12 50.73 23.47
C GLY A 589 -31.40 50.97 24.28
N GLU A 590 -31.96 49.87 24.76
CA GLU A 590 -33.17 49.77 25.56
C GLU A 590 -32.93 50.31 26.97
N TYR A 591 -31.82 49.88 27.59
CA TYR A 591 -31.38 50.27 28.93
C TYR A 591 -29.96 50.88 28.89
N GLY A 592 -29.81 52.08 29.46
CA GLY A 592 -28.51 52.73 29.59
C GLY A 592 -27.62 52.03 30.61
N LEU A 593 -28.01 52.10 31.88
CA LEU A 593 -27.36 51.41 32.99
C LEU A 593 -28.35 50.42 33.62
N TRP A 594 -28.10 49.12 33.48
CA TRP A 594 -28.88 48.07 34.12
C TRP A 594 -28.07 47.40 35.25
N ASN A 595 -28.54 47.54 36.49
CA ASN A 595 -28.02 46.81 37.64
C ASN A 595 -28.92 45.59 37.93
N GLN A 596 -28.36 44.40 37.75
CA GLN A 596 -29.05 43.11 37.91
C GLN A 596 -28.22 42.19 38.83
N GLY A 597 -28.26 42.50 40.13
CA GLY A 597 -27.63 41.74 41.22
C GLY A 597 -26.35 42.38 41.76
N GLY A 598 -25.87 43.44 41.12
CA GLY A 598 -24.63 44.11 41.50
C GLY A 598 -24.78 45.23 42.54
N THR A 599 -23.64 45.80 42.93
CA THR A 599 -23.55 47.04 43.71
C THR A 599 -23.00 48.16 42.83
N VAL A 600 -23.65 49.32 42.81
CA VAL A 600 -23.15 50.53 42.13
C VAL A 600 -23.03 51.67 43.15
N ASN A 601 -21.81 52.17 43.33
CA ASN A 601 -21.47 53.27 44.23
C ASN A 601 -21.02 54.47 43.40
N ASN A 602 -21.89 55.47 43.20
CA ASN A 602 -21.50 56.75 42.63
C ASN A 602 -21.09 57.69 43.78
N ASN A 603 -19.82 57.66 44.13
CA ASN A 603 -19.23 58.36 45.27
C ASN A 603 -19.27 59.90 45.09
N THR A 604 -18.95 60.64 46.14
CA THR A 604 -18.78 62.11 46.06
C THR A 604 -17.74 62.49 45.00
N GLY A 605 -18.11 63.42 44.11
CA GLY A 605 -17.33 63.76 42.91
C GLY A 605 -17.76 62.99 41.66
N GLY A 606 -18.25 61.75 41.81
CA GLY A 606 -18.69 60.90 40.72
C GLY A 606 -19.86 61.47 39.93
N ILE A 607 -19.79 61.38 38.60
CA ILE A 607 -20.84 61.79 37.67
C ILE A 607 -21.22 60.60 36.79
N ILE A 608 -22.50 60.22 36.81
CA ILE A 608 -23.11 59.34 35.82
C ILE A 608 -23.96 60.22 34.89
N THR A 609 -23.79 60.06 33.58
CA THR A 609 -24.60 60.73 32.55
C THR A 609 -25.17 59.69 31.60
N ILE A 610 -26.49 59.69 31.40
CA ILE A 610 -27.18 58.74 30.52
C ILE A 610 -28.09 59.50 29.55
N ASP A 611 -27.81 59.35 28.26
CA ASP A 611 -28.58 59.91 27.15
C ASP A 611 -29.03 58.78 26.20
N TRP A 612 -29.95 59.08 25.28
CA TRP A 612 -30.26 58.28 24.09
C TRP A 612 -30.60 56.78 24.30
N THR A 613 -31.49 56.46 25.25
CA THR A 613 -32.08 55.10 25.41
C THR A 613 -33.53 55.06 24.94
N SER A 614 -34.08 53.89 24.59
CA SER A 614 -35.47 53.78 24.12
C SER A 614 -36.51 53.46 25.22
N GLU A 615 -36.13 52.85 26.34
CA GLU A 615 -37.08 52.57 27.44
C GLU A 615 -36.63 53.16 28.79
N ILE A 616 -35.44 52.81 29.28
CA ILE A 616 -34.97 53.20 30.62
C ILE A 616 -33.58 53.84 30.54
N GLY A 617 -33.40 54.97 31.22
CA GLY A 617 -32.06 55.53 31.49
C GLY A 617 -31.28 54.64 32.46
N LEU A 618 -31.71 54.62 33.73
CA LEU A 618 -31.12 53.82 34.81
C LEU A 618 -32.15 52.79 35.32
N TYR A 619 -31.88 51.49 35.13
CA TYR A 619 -32.69 50.38 35.65
C TYR A 619 -31.97 49.69 36.82
N ASN A 620 -32.40 49.93 38.05
CA ASN A 620 -31.90 49.21 39.23
C ASN A 620 -32.87 48.06 39.57
N GLN A 621 -32.69 46.92 38.92
CA GLN A 621 -33.62 45.79 39.00
C GLN A 621 -33.39 44.92 40.25
N ILE A 622 -32.14 44.58 40.54
CA ILE A 622 -31.75 43.73 41.67
C ILE A 622 -30.41 44.26 42.19
N GLY A 623 -30.21 44.23 43.51
CA GLY A 623 -28.98 44.67 44.15
C GLY A 623 -29.07 46.07 44.74
N ASN A 624 -27.92 46.72 44.91
CA ASN A 624 -27.77 47.97 45.65
C ASN A 624 -27.25 49.09 44.75
N PHE A 625 -27.91 50.24 44.75
CA PHE A 625 -27.41 51.47 44.15
C PHE A 625 -27.28 52.55 45.23
N THR A 626 -26.08 53.14 45.36
CA THR A 626 -25.83 54.29 46.26
C THR A 626 -25.26 55.45 45.46
N ASN A 627 -25.88 56.62 45.59
CA ASN A 627 -25.44 57.86 44.98
C ASN A 627 -25.14 58.92 46.04
N SER A 628 -23.89 59.36 46.09
CA SER A 628 -23.42 60.57 46.80
C SER A 628 -22.78 61.59 45.85
N GLY A 629 -22.75 61.28 44.55
CA GLY A 629 -22.38 62.16 43.44
C GLY A 629 -23.60 62.61 42.62
N LYS A 630 -23.40 62.82 41.32
CA LYS A 630 -24.43 63.30 40.39
C LYS A 630 -24.85 62.24 39.40
N ILE A 631 -26.15 62.09 39.17
CA ILE A 631 -26.76 61.31 38.10
C ILE A 631 -27.55 62.28 37.23
N ASN A 632 -27.16 62.42 35.97
CA ASN A 632 -27.85 63.25 34.98
C ASN A 632 -28.43 62.36 33.88
N ILE A 633 -29.71 62.53 33.57
CA ILE A 633 -30.43 61.68 32.62
C ILE A 633 -31.14 62.55 31.58
N GLY A 634 -30.85 62.30 30.30
CA GLY A 634 -31.44 62.97 29.15
C GLY A 634 -31.06 64.45 29.04
N THR A 635 -29.76 64.75 29.13
CA THR A 635 -29.21 66.13 29.10
C THR A 635 -28.92 66.66 27.70
N ILE A 636 -28.73 65.78 26.72
CA ILE A 636 -28.45 66.11 25.32
C ILE A 636 -29.55 65.55 24.41
N THR A 637 -30.04 64.33 24.71
CA THR A 637 -31.10 63.67 23.94
C THR A 637 -32.08 62.96 24.88
N THR A 638 -33.30 62.72 24.43
CA THR A 638 -34.32 62.01 25.23
C THR A 638 -33.90 60.57 25.50
N VAL A 639 -34.10 60.13 26.75
CA VAL A 639 -34.26 58.71 27.09
C VAL A 639 -35.73 58.29 26.87
N GLY A 640 -36.03 57.00 27.04
CA GLY A 640 -37.38 56.46 27.00
C GLY A 640 -38.27 56.91 28.17
N ASN A 641 -39.41 56.25 28.35
CA ASN A 641 -40.44 56.65 29.33
C ASN A 641 -39.93 56.73 30.78
N TYR A 642 -38.87 56.02 31.15
CA TYR A 642 -38.30 55.99 32.49
C TYR A 642 -36.91 56.65 32.51
N GLY A 643 -36.75 57.72 33.28
CA GLY A 643 -35.43 58.25 33.58
C GLY A 643 -34.68 57.29 34.52
N LEU A 644 -35.37 56.92 35.61
CA LEU A 644 -34.91 55.96 36.60
C LEU A 644 -36.06 55.02 36.93
N TYR A 645 -35.86 53.71 36.75
CA TYR A 645 -36.76 52.67 37.24
C TYR A 645 -36.05 51.83 38.30
N ASN A 646 -36.63 51.78 39.51
CA ASN A 646 -36.10 51.04 40.64
C ASN A 646 -37.03 49.87 41.01
N GLN A 647 -36.43 48.70 41.27
CA GLN A 647 -37.12 47.52 41.79
C GLN A 647 -36.33 46.87 42.95
N ALA A 648 -35.30 47.55 43.46
CA ALA A 648 -34.41 47.07 44.52
C ALA A 648 -34.00 48.23 45.48
N THR A 649 -32.86 48.12 46.15
CA THR A 649 -32.38 49.17 47.06
C THR A 649 -31.71 50.31 46.27
N PHE A 650 -32.24 51.53 46.38
CA PHE A 650 -31.62 52.73 45.82
C PHE A 650 -31.51 53.82 46.89
N THR A 651 -30.32 54.36 47.11
CA THR A 651 -30.05 55.39 48.12
C THR A 651 -29.39 56.62 47.51
N ASN A 652 -30.07 57.77 47.50
CA ASN A 652 -29.52 59.07 47.11
C ASN A 652 -29.18 59.88 48.37
N THR A 653 -27.90 59.91 48.78
CA THR A 653 -27.51 60.33 50.14
C THR A 653 -26.34 61.31 50.21
N GLY A 654 -26.52 62.34 51.05
CA GLY A 654 -25.56 63.42 51.28
C GLY A 654 -25.88 64.70 50.49
N CYS A 655 -25.43 65.85 50.99
CA CYS A 655 -25.80 67.17 50.45
C CYS A 655 -25.30 67.43 49.02
N GLY A 656 -24.29 66.69 48.54
CA GLY A 656 -23.81 66.74 47.15
C GLY A 656 -24.54 65.80 46.19
N ALA A 657 -25.43 64.94 46.70
CA ALA A 657 -26.09 63.90 45.93
C ALA A 657 -27.24 64.48 45.08
N LEU A 658 -27.18 64.27 43.77
CA LEU A 658 -28.16 64.77 42.81
C LEU A 658 -28.63 63.67 41.87
N ILE A 659 -29.94 63.52 41.72
CA ILE A 659 -30.58 62.90 40.55
C ILE A 659 -31.24 64.02 39.75
N ASN A 660 -30.95 64.09 38.45
CA ASN A 660 -31.41 65.17 37.56
C ASN A 660 -31.90 64.58 36.24
N VAL A 661 -33.22 64.42 36.10
CA VAL A 661 -33.87 63.89 34.89
C VAL A 661 -34.42 65.06 34.07
N VAL A 662 -33.67 65.48 33.05
CA VAL A 662 -33.96 66.66 32.24
C VAL A 662 -34.94 66.35 31.11
N ALA A 663 -34.86 65.13 30.56
CA ALA A 663 -35.82 64.62 29.58
C ALA A 663 -37.21 64.40 30.20
N ASN A 664 -38.23 64.32 29.34
CA ASN A 664 -39.60 63.99 29.74
C ASN A 664 -39.75 62.48 30.05
N ALA A 665 -39.18 62.04 31.17
CA ALA A 665 -39.12 60.64 31.57
C ALA A 665 -39.27 60.54 33.09
N ARG A 666 -40.10 59.61 33.58
CA ARG A 666 -40.46 59.54 35.01
C ARG A 666 -39.39 58.86 35.87
N ILE A 667 -39.36 59.21 37.15
CA ILE A 667 -38.74 58.41 38.21
C ILE A 667 -39.81 57.45 38.75
N THR A 668 -39.50 56.16 38.90
CA THR A 668 -40.48 55.17 39.39
C THR A 668 -39.81 54.17 40.31
N ASP A 669 -40.44 53.94 41.45
CA ASP A 669 -40.15 52.89 42.41
C ASP A 669 -41.23 51.81 42.27
N ALA A 670 -40.85 50.55 42.07
CA ALA A 670 -41.82 49.46 42.00
C ALA A 670 -42.29 49.05 43.40
N VAL A 671 -43.37 48.25 43.46
CA VAL A 671 -43.95 47.70 44.71
C VAL A 671 -42.93 46.92 45.58
N ILE A 672 -41.84 46.44 44.96
CA ILE A 672 -40.74 45.72 45.63
C ILE A 672 -39.44 46.54 45.75
N GLY A 673 -39.42 47.77 45.24
CA GLY A 673 -38.29 48.68 45.33
C GLY A 673 -38.28 49.46 46.64
N THR A 674 -37.15 50.10 46.94
CA THR A 674 -37.06 51.14 47.97
C THR A 674 -36.02 52.17 47.57
N LEU A 675 -36.49 53.27 46.98
CA LEU A 675 -35.71 54.49 46.74
C LEU A 675 -35.81 55.40 47.96
N THR A 676 -34.66 55.69 48.58
CA THR A 676 -34.53 56.60 49.71
C THR A 676 -33.70 57.83 49.33
N ASN A 677 -34.28 59.02 49.46
CA ASN A 677 -33.62 60.29 49.16
C ASN A 677 -33.37 61.14 50.42
N SER A 678 -32.10 61.47 50.70
CA SER A 678 -31.71 62.59 51.58
C SER A 678 -30.92 63.69 50.82
N GLY A 679 -30.59 63.45 49.55
CA GLY A 679 -30.03 64.44 48.63
C GLY A 679 -31.09 65.25 47.88
N THR A 680 -30.76 65.65 46.65
CA THR A 680 -31.67 66.35 45.74
C THR A 680 -32.11 65.46 44.58
N ILE A 681 -33.40 65.51 44.25
CA ILE A 681 -34.00 64.99 43.02
C ILE A 681 -34.59 66.18 42.25
N ILE A 682 -34.33 66.23 40.94
CA ILE A 682 -34.95 67.15 39.98
C ILE A 682 -35.45 66.30 38.81
N GLU A 683 -36.70 66.50 38.40
CA GLU A 683 -37.25 65.88 37.20
C GLU A 683 -38.19 66.81 36.42
N ASN A 684 -38.45 66.44 35.17
CA ASN A 684 -39.24 67.18 34.21
C ASN A 684 -40.35 66.31 33.56
N ALA A 685 -40.82 65.28 34.27
CA ALA A 685 -41.72 64.25 33.73
C ALA A 685 -43.18 64.70 33.64
N SER A 686 -43.83 64.49 32.49
CA SER A 686 -45.28 64.65 32.31
C SER A 686 -46.07 63.40 32.72
N LEU A 687 -45.40 62.26 32.83
CA LEU A 687 -45.95 61.03 33.42
C LEU A 687 -45.79 61.05 34.94
N SER A 688 -46.72 60.41 35.66
CA SER A 688 -46.65 60.33 37.13
C SER A 688 -45.41 59.57 37.61
N SER A 689 -44.67 60.20 38.51
CA SER A 689 -43.45 59.69 39.16
C SER A 689 -43.71 59.28 40.61
N ASN A 690 -42.83 58.47 41.20
CA ASN A 690 -42.89 58.13 42.62
C ASN A 690 -41.56 57.63 43.21
N ILE A 691 -41.41 57.74 44.54
CA ILE A 691 -40.32 57.16 45.36
C ILE A 691 -40.85 56.71 46.74
N THR A 692 -40.18 55.76 47.39
CA THR A 692 -40.59 55.28 48.72
C THR A 692 -40.32 56.31 49.82
N ASN A 693 -39.08 56.74 50.04
CA ASN A 693 -38.71 57.61 51.18
C ASN A 693 -38.05 58.93 50.73
N ASN A 694 -38.44 60.05 51.35
CA ASN A 694 -37.75 61.33 51.20
C ASN A 694 -37.55 62.06 52.53
N SER A 695 -36.31 62.47 52.78
CA SER A 695 -35.90 63.48 53.79
C SER A 695 -35.14 64.66 53.16
N GLY A 696 -34.85 64.59 51.86
CA GLY A 696 -34.17 65.63 51.09
C GLY A 696 -35.12 66.52 50.28
N LEU A 697 -34.63 67.04 49.16
CA LEU A 697 -35.37 67.92 48.24
C LEU A 697 -35.79 67.16 46.98
N VAL A 698 -37.04 67.31 46.57
CA VAL A 698 -37.60 66.84 45.28
C VAL A 698 -38.21 68.04 44.53
N ARG A 699 -37.80 68.23 43.27
CA ARG A 699 -38.31 69.27 42.36
C ARG A 699 -38.95 68.60 41.13
N ASN A 700 -40.28 68.64 41.01
CA ASN A 700 -40.98 68.23 39.78
C ASN A 700 -41.33 69.47 38.95
N LEU A 701 -40.50 69.79 37.96
CA LEU A 701 -40.58 71.02 37.18
C LEU A 701 -41.77 71.07 36.20
N ASN A 702 -42.34 69.92 35.85
CA ASN A 702 -43.43 69.80 34.88
C ASN A 702 -44.82 69.72 35.55
N GLY A 703 -44.88 69.77 36.89
CA GLY A 703 -46.13 69.87 37.66
C GLY A 703 -47.03 68.62 37.60
N SER A 704 -46.50 67.48 37.16
CA SER A 704 -47.21 66.19 37.17
C SER A 704 -47.36 65.61 38.59
N SER A 705 -48.03 64.46 38.71
CA SER A 705 -48.13 63.79 40.01
C SER A 705 -46.80 63.16 40.41
N PHE A 706 -46.26 63.58 41.57
CA PHE A 706 -45.10 62.95 42.20
C PHE A 706 -45.52 62.39 43.56
N THR A 707 -45.63 61.07 43.68
CA THR A 707 -46.04 60.41 44.94
C THR A 707 -44.81 60.04 45.77
N ILE A 708 -44.83 60.37 47.07
CA ILE A 708 -43.81 59.93 48.03
C ILE A 708 -44.52 59.17 49.15
N ALA A 709 -44.14 57.92 49.42
CA ALA A 709 -44.83 57.12 50.45
C ALA A 709 -44.54 57.63 51.87
N ASN A 710 -43.26 57.91 52.17
CA ASN A 710 -42.82 58.49 53.44
C ASN A 710 -42.05 59.80 53.18
N ASN A 711 -42.73 60.95 53.30
CA ASN A 711 -42.10 62.26 53.12
C ASN A 711 -41.89 63.00 54.45
N THR A 712 -40.61 63.23 54.79
CA THR A 712 -40.14 64.15 55.84
C THR A 712 -39.36 65.34 55.26
N GLY A 713 -39.07 65.32 53.94
CA GLY A 713 -38.37 66.38 53.22
C GLY A 713 -39.31 67.31 52.43
N VAL A 714 -38.73 68.05 51.48
CA VAL A 714 -39.43 69.05 50.66
C VAL A 714 -39.75 68.49 49.28
N LEU A 715 -41.03 68.60 48.86
CA LEU A 715 -41.46 68.43 47.47
C LEU A 715 -41.96 69.79 46.94
N THR A 716 -41.52 70.20 45.76
CA THR A 716 -41.93 71.46 45.13
C THR A 716 -41.99 71.37 43.61
N THR A 717 -42.82 72.22 43.00
CA THR A 717 -42.91 72.40 41.54
C THR A 717 -42.29 73.71 41.04
N ALA A 718 -41.80 74.56 41.95
CA ALA A 718 -41.40 75.92 41.61
C ALA A 718 -40.01 75.99 40.92
N PRO A 719 -39.87 76.71 39.78
CA PRO A 719 -38.60 77.16 39.26
C PRO A 719 -38.07 78.36 40.07
N GLU A 720 -37.60 78.06 41.29
CA GLU A 720 -36.94 78.94 42.27
C GLU A 720 -37.78 80.02 42.98
N VAL A 721 -37.87 79.88 44.31
CA VAL A 721 -37.68 81.00 45.25
C VAL A 721 -36.93 80.50 46.49
N LEU A 722 -35.61 80.69 46.56
CA LEU A 722 -34.84 80.55 47.83
C LEU A 722 -34.33 81.91 48.32
N VAL A 723 -35.23 82.90 48.37
CA VAL A 723 -34.95 84.24 48.94
C VAL A 723 -35.94 84.62 50.05
N LEU A 724 -37.14 84.03 50.07
CA LEU A 724 -38.20 84.41 51.02
C LEU A 724 -38.22 83.62 52.33
N ALA A 725 -37.79 82.36 52.35
CA ALA A 725 -37.83 81.52 53.56
C ALA A 725 -36.86 81.96 54.68
N PHE A 726 -35.75 82.63 54.35
CA PHE A 726 -34.76 83.09 55.33
C PHE A 726 -35.05 84.48 55.94
N ARG A 727 -36.07 85.21 55.45
CA ARG A 727 -36.41 86.55 55.98
C ARG A 727 -37.45 86.55 57.11
N SER A 728 -38.10 85.42 57.39
CA SER A 728 -39.03 85.26 58.53
C SER A 728 -38.41 84.58 59.75
N ALA A 729 -37.12 84.26 59.73
CA ALA A 729 -36.36 83.68 60.84
C ALA A 729 -35.27 84.63 61.39
N LEU A 730 -35.29 85.90 60.97
CA LEU A 730 -34.35 86.97 61.35
C LEU A 730 -35.08 88.28 61.67
N ARG A 731 -36.25 88.16 62.31
CA ARG A 731 -37.00 89.22 63.00
C ARG A 731 -37.69 88.62 64.22
#